data_AF-A0A7H8QQ24-F1
#
_entry.id   AF-A0A7H8QQ24-F1
#
_cell.length_a   1.000
_cell.length_b   1.000
_cell.length_c   1.000
_cell.angle_alpha   90.00
_cell.angle_beta   90.00
_cell.angle_gamma   90.00
#
_symmetry.space_group_name_H-M   'P 1'
#
loop_
_entity.id
_entity.type
_entity.pdbx_description
1 polymer ?
#
loop_
_entity_poly.entity_id
_entity_poly.type
_entity_poly.pdbx_seq_one_letter_code
_entity_poly.pdbx_strand_id
1 'polypeptide(L)'
;MLANPVGRSTITQSRLRTTRCQQYNRGFASSVGNYESRDSSSDLYNYTSGRWLYDEQFQLRRRYREFNVKALKEYTYREFGTPCVEMSKLPEGQYNKVFSLKMQDRREVLARIPNPNAGQSSYIVSSEVATLDFLRNVLDVPVPKILAWSSQESQISSIGTQYIIMEKAQGRQLSEVWPTMSEKQRFALVKDLVAIEKRLLGIDFLAHGSIYYKTTYPDGLGAVNIDQLPTSKQETGSNFVIGPTTERSFFIENTRGKKIDQGPWRTAQDPEAEKPSGISGRISTRRARAKNHVLLLEQFVTILPYIVPTTDIARPTLMHHDLHLDNIFINDTDPTKISSIIDWQAVFASPRFLQARFPSIVDCDDPYPWGAVQPSLPEGFDALSSTEQAISRDALRRLRLKKFYEIASRKFNPTLFTAMDATRNHSDPTSFIFHVIGQSASYGPVPLEELLIQVYGQWDKIALKNGLDIPCPFSFTEDEINEKRQRAQEWANVFREFETLQTRIAGKDGWVSHEETLFALVRRQKRPNGLFVRHYQASASLALAFMDAFSPLIDAVKDCAPGYGGLAIATISLLFVVARKKDGIERKLASTIEGIRDRLPAIDLYKSIYDENHALDSEMQSKIIHAYQTFIEFCISAVKYYKGHGARKYPTFWVLITSFKTSNASLGRWRKALVPGNTSIGESSTRVQSSIVGIRRLGEELVAKNVDRIKRSNEELDRKILELDRKLLELQDRFSEEVIDRFRTTFQLEGFSQELLDQQLEDYRVALIMDQQSFAGVLERMSGANLDRFINSGVYQQWATSELSCLLVLSGHNDEGSLSPQCWLSPVALCTIDKCRKADSVHFAYYIAPNEGATVYKILASLLLQLIHSEKGILRDEAERDAFKMEMHYYQQKVPSEENYRHGHNDKTDALYDIARRVVRFFKESESVCIVVDRADLCRNFVDYDQRGALRDGREEMIRAARCRLKILVISNGIGSREGENGDAVVESIIQRTIHQRFA
;
A
#
# COMPACT_ATOMS: atom_id res chain seq x y z
N MET A 1 20.72 -31.23 -31.74
CA MET A 1 19.39 -31.90 -31.64
C MET A 1 18.80 -31.84 -30.22
N LEU A 2 19.10 -30.80 -29.44
CA LEU A 2 18.54 -30.54 -28.11
C LEU A 2 18.28 -29.03 -28.00
N ALA A 3 17.03 -28.61 -28.18
CA ALA A 3 16.63 -27.20 -28.13
C ALA A 3 15.12 -27.07 -27.83
N ASN A 4 14.76 -26.92 -26.55
CA ASN A 4 13.46 -26.47 -26.02
C ASN A 4 13.41 -26.66 -24.49
N PRO A 5 12.62 -25.90 -23.72
CA PRO A 5 12.34 -24.46 -23.85
C PRO A 5 12.26 -23.72 -22.48
N VAL A 6 12.98 -22.62 -22.30
CA VAL A 6 12.80 -21.73 -21.12
C VAL A 6 11.55 -20.83 -21.26
N GLY A 7 11.04 -20.62 -22.48
CA GLY A 7 9.90 -19.73 -22.77
C GLY A 7 8.48 -20.29 -22.57
N ARG A 8 8.28 -21.36 -21.77
CA ARG A 8 6.95 -22.04 -21.67
C ARG A 8 6.13 -21.79 -20.39
N SER A 9 6.63 -21.08 -19.39
CA SER A 9 5.94 -20.95 -18.08
C SER A 9 5.01 -19.75 -17.89
N THR A 10 5.06 -18.72 -18.74
CA THR A 10 4.21 -17.51 -18.63
C THR A 10 2.79 -17.69 -19.16
N ILE A 11 2.44 -18.85 -19.72
CA ILE A 11 1.12 -19.14 -20.32
C ILE A 11 0.23 -20.01 -19.41
N THR A 12 0.77 -20.59 -18.33
CA THR A 12 0.10 -21.67 -17.57
C THR A 12 -0.69 -21.20 -16.34
N GLN A 13 -0.65 -19.91 -15.97
CA GLN A 13 -1.10 -19.44 -14.65
C GLN A 13 -2.34 -18.53 -14.62
N SER A 14 -2.92 -18.17 -15.77
CA SER A 14 -4.15 -17.38 -15.77
C SER A 14 -5.42 -18.20 -15.48
N ARG A 15 -5.35 -19.55 -15.48
CA ARG A 15 -6.44 -20.54 -15.24
C ARG A 15 -7.30 -20.34 -13.98
N LEU A 16 -6.89 -19.49 -13.05
CA LEU A 16 -7.65 -19.15 -11.82
C LEU A 16 -8.27 -17.74 -11.86
N ARG A 17 -7.90 -16.86 -12.81
CA ARG A 17 -8.45 -15.49 -12.92
C ARG A 17 -9.85 -15.49 -13.52
N THR A 18 -10.04 -16.20 -14.63
CA THR A 18 -11.30 -16.20 -15.41
C THR A 18 -12.46 -16.80 -14.63
N THR A 19 -12.20 -17.86 -13.85
CA THR A 19 -13.20 -18.51 -12.98
C THR A 19 -13.55 -17.69 -11.74
N ARG A 20 -12.60 -16.93 -11.17
CA ARG A 20 -12.85 -16.05 -10.02
C ARG A 20 -13.66 -14.81 -10.41
N CYS A 21 -13.34 -14.16 -11.53
CA CYS A 21 -14.14 -13.03 -12.06
C CYS A 21 -15.62 -13.39 -12.24
N GLN A 22 -15.93 -14.62 -12.66
CA GLN A 22 -17.30 -15.10 -12.83
C GLN A 22 -18.03 -15.48 -11.52
N GLN A 23 -17.33 -15.51 -10.38
CA GLN A 23 -17.95 -15.73 -9.06
C GLN A 23 -18.15 -14.45 -8.25
N TYR A 24 -17.33 -13.40 -8.44
CA TYR A 24 -17.36 -12.20 -7.59
C TYR A 24 -18.71 -11.46 -7.53
N ASN A 25 -19.55 -11.51 -8.57
CA ASN A 25 -20.87 -10.86 -8.59
C ASN A 25 -22.06 -11.84 -8.45
N ARG A 26 -21.84 -13.16 -8.29
CA ARG A 26 -22.94 -14.14 -8.20
C ARG A 26 -23.68 -14.18 -6.85
N GLY A 27 -23.17 -13.50 -5.81
CA GLY A 27 -23.76 -13.50 -4.46
C GLY A 27 -24.88 -12.47 -4.24
N PHE A 28 -24.80 -11.29 -4.87
CA PHE A 28 -25.60 -10.12 -4.45
C PHE A 28 -26.93 -9.90 -5.21
N ALA A 29 -27.21 -10.68 -6.25
CA ALA A 29 -28.45 -10.55 -7.03
C ALA A 29 -29.71 -11.13 -6.35
N SER A 30 -29.62 -11.68 -5.13
CA SER A 30 -30.74 -12.36 -4.46
C SER A 30 -30.97 -12.00 -2.99
N SER A 31 -30.51 -10.82 -2.54
CA SER A 31 -30.76 -10.31 -1.18
C SER A 31 -31.30 -8.87 -1.18
N VAL A 32 -32.47 -8.67 -1.79
CA VAL A 32 -33.37 -7.56 -1.43
C VAL A 32 -33.96 -7.89 -0.05
N GLY A 33 -33.18 -7.64 1.00
CA GLY A 33 -33.53 -7.86 2.39
C GLY A 33 -33.17 -6.62 3.20
N ASN A 34 -34.19 -6.01 3.82
CA ASN A 34 -34.12 -4.74 4.53
C ASN A 34 -32.85 -4.57 5.39
N TYR A 35 -31.99 -3.63 5.00
CA TYR A 35 -31.05 -2.99 5.92
C TYR A 35 -31.65 -1.65 6.33
N GLU A 36 -32.00 -1.55 7.61
CA GLU A 36 -32.44 -0.30 8.23
C GLU A 36 -31.33 0.76 8.14
N SER A 37 -31.74 2.02 7.96
CA SER A 37 -30.85 3.16 7.83
C SER A 37 -30.02 3.38 9.11
N ARG A 38 -28.76 2.97 9.09
CA ARG A 38 -27.74 3.52 10.00
C ARG A 38 -27.16 4.78 9.38
N ASP A 39 -27.57 5.92 9.93
CA ASP A 39 -27.06 7.22 9.55
C ASP A 39 -25.60 7.34 10.04
N SER A 40 -24.66 7.18 9.10
CA SER A 40 -23.22 7.17 9.33
C SER A 40 -22.56 7.92 8.17
N SER A 41 -22.34 9.21 8.39
CA SER A 41 -21.67 10.12 7.43
C SER A 41 -20.33 9.55 6.90
N SER A 42 -19.66 8.71 7.71
CA SER A 42 -18.34 8.16 7.36
C SER A 42 -18.33 7.19 6.17
N ASP A 43 -19.42 6.45 5.92
CA ASP A 43 -19.44 5.36 4.93
C ASP A 43 -19.46 5.87 3.47
N LEU A 44 -19.86 7.13 3.30
CA LEU A 44 -19.75 7.85 2.02
C LEU A 44 -18.29 8.16 1.66
N TYR A 45 -17.42 8.39 2.65
CA TYR A 45 -16.03 8.83 2.45
C TYR A 45 -15.01 7.69 2.52
N ASN A 46 -15.32 6.65 3.31
CA ASN A 46 -14.51 5.44 3.47
C ASN A 46 -14.61 4.49 2.26
N TYR A 47 -13.66 3.56 2.14
CA TYR A 47 -13.75 2.45 1.19
C TYR A 47 -14.41 1.24 1.84
N THR A 48 -15.47 0.70 1.23
CA THR A 48 -16.37 -0.31 1.80
C THR A 48 -16.48 -1.60 0.97
N SER A 49 -16.02 -1.62 -0.29
CA SER A 49 -16.16 -2.80 -1.16
C SER A 49 -15.24 -4.00 -0.84
N GLY A 50 -14.19 -3.83 -0.04
CA GLY A 50 -13.29 -4.94 0.34
C GLY A 50 -12.18 -4.55 1.31
N ARG A 51 -11.25 -5.48 1.53
CA ARG A 51 -10.16 -5.44 2.52
C ARG A 51 -8.83 -5.80 1.86
N TRP A 52 -7.70 -5.54 2.53
CA TRP A 52 -6.37 -5.91 2.03
C TRP A 52 -5.63 -6.81 3.02
N LEU A 53 -4.98 -7.86 2.51
CA LEU A 53 -4.22 -8.81 3.33
C LEU A 53 -2.89 -8.25 3.88
N TYR A 54 -2.43 -7.12 3.34
CA TYR A 54 -1.24 -6.37 3.78
C TYR A 54 -1.43 -4.87 3.50
N ASP A 55 -0.70 -4.01 4.22
CA ASP A 55 -0.74 -2.54 4.12
C ASP A 55 -2.14 -1.90 4.18
N GLU A 56 -3.10 -2.57 4.84
CA GLU A 56 -4.52 -2.23 4.77
C GLU A 56 -4.83 -0.77 5.12
N GLN A 57 -4.28 -0.26 6.23
CA GLN A 57 -4.52 1.14 6.62
C GLN A 57 -4.00 2.13 5.56
N PHE A 58 -2.90 1.82 4.87
CA PHE A 58 -2.36 2.66 3.81
C PHE A 58 -3.25 2.60 2.55
N GLN A 59 -3.77 1.41 2.22
CA GLN A 59 -4.70 1.21 1.10
C GLN A 59 -6.05 1.91 1.33
N LEU A 60 -6.56 1.89 2.57
CA LEU A 60 -7.76 2.60 2.98
C LEU A 60 -7.55 4.12 2.98
N ARG A 61 -6.47 4.64 3.60
CA ARG A 61 -6.16 6.09 3.61
C ARG A 61 -6.07 6.67 2.20
N ARG A 62 -5.43 5.96 1.25
CA ARG A 62 -5.32 6.41 -0.15
C ARG A 62 -6.63 6.32 -0.96
N ARG A 63 -7.68 5.74 -0.38
CA ARG A 63 -9.04 5.68 -0.94
C ARG A 63 -10.07 6.42 -0.08
N TYR A 64 -9.65 7.08 1.00
CA TYR A 64 -10.50 8.02 1.72
C TYR A 64 -10.65 9.30 0.89
N ARG A 65 -11.89 9.82 0.76
CA ARG A 65 -12.15 11.12 0.16
C ARG A 65 -13.41 11.71 0.76
N GLU A 66 -13.24 12.78 1.53
CA GLU A 66 -14.33 13.62 2.00
C GLU A 66 -14.75 14.62 0.92
N PHE A 67 -16.04 14.96 0.90
CA PHE A 67 -16.64 15.93 -0.03
C PHE A 67 -17.98 16.42 0.52
N ASN A 68 -18.41 17.62 0.10
CA ASN A 68 -19.64 18.23 0.59
C ASN A 68 -20.87 17.67 -0.15
N VAL A 69 -21.54 16.70 0.47
CA VAL A 69 -22.77 16.06 -0.01
C VAL A 69 -23.90 17.06 -0.26
N LYS A 70 -24.04 18.08 0.59
CA LYS A 70 -25.09 19.11 0.44
C LYS A 70 -24.84 19.94 -0.81
N ALA A 71 -23.61 20.40 -1.00
CA ALA A 71 -23.21 21.15 -2.19
C ALA A 71 -23.35 20.33 -3.48
N LEU A 72 -23.10 19.02 -3.46
CA LEU A 72 -23.33 18.14 -4.61
C LEU A 72 -24.81 18.11 -4.99
N LYS A 73 -25.71 17.96 -4.01
CA LYS A 73 -27.16 18.00 -4.23
C LYS A 73 -27.64 19.38 -4.70
N GLU A 74 -27.14 20.47 -4.11
CA GLU A 74 -27.42 21.84 -4.54
C GLU A 74 -26.93 22.12 -5.96
N TYR A 75 -25.77 21.59 -6.35
CA TYR A 75 -25.24 21.73 -7.70
C TYR A 75 -26.11 20.98 -8.72
N THR A 76 -26.45 19.71 -8.45
CA THR A 76 -27.38 18.96 -9.33
C THR A 76 -28.76 19.58 -9.44
N TYR A 77 -29.26 20.23 -8.37
CA TYR A 77 -30.50 20.99 -8.42
C TYR A 77 -30.42 22.18 -9.38
N ARG A 78 -29.30 22.92 -9.37
CA ARG A 78 -29.08 24.08 -10.28
C ARG A 78 -28.96 23.64 -11.74
N GLU A 79 -28.20 22.58 -12.03
CA GLU A 79 -27.97 22.07 -13.40
C GLU A 79 -29.21 21.40 -14.00
N PHE A 80 -30.00 20.65 -13.20
CA PHE A 80 -31.12 19.86 -13.71
C PHE A 80 -32.51 20.42 -13.40
N GLY A 81 -32.59 21.55 -12.66
CA GLY A 81 -33.84 22.21 -12.25
C GLY A 81 -34.75 21.38 -11.32
N THR A 82 -34.25 20.26 -10.80
CA THR A 82 -35.03 19.23 -10.09
C THR A 82 -34.23 18.74 -8.89
N PRO A 83 -34.82 18.56 -7.69
CA PRO A 83 -34.04 18.19 -6.51
C PRO A 83 -33.68 16.69 -6.51
N CYS A 84 -32.52 16.38 -5.94
CA CYS A 84 -32.08 15.01 -5.66
C CYS A 84 -32.83 14.48 -4.43
N VAL A 85 -33.69 13.47 -4.61
CA VAL A 85 -34.51 12.87 -3.53
C VAL A 85 -33.76 11.78 -2.78
N GLU A 86 -32.91 11.02 -3.47
CA GLU A 86 -32.15 9.91 -2.90
C GLU A 86 -30.72 9.94 -3.45
N MET A 87 -29.73 9.70 -2.58
CA MET A 87 -28.33 9.51 -2.96
C MET A 87 -27.84 8.22 -2.32
N SER A 88 -27.37 7.28 -3.14
CA SER A 88 -26.80 6.01 -2.67
C SER A 88 -25.43 5.77 -3.28
N LYS A 89 -24.52 5.19 -2.49
CA LYS A 89 -23.18 4.80 -2.95
C LYS A 89 -23.30 3.47 -3.69
N LEU A 90 -22.88 3.44 -4.95
CA LEU A 90 -22.77 2.20 -5.72
C LEU A 90 -21.50 1.43 -5.32
N PRO A 91 -21.38 0.13 -5.63
CA PRO A 91 -20.13 -0.62 -5.43
C PRO A 91 -18.96 0.13 -6.04
N GLU A 92 -17.95 0.46 -5.23
CA GLU A 92 -16.93 1.43 -5.61
C GLU A 92 -15.71 0.74 -6.24
N GLY A 93 -15.21 1.32 -7.33
CA GLY A 93 -14.02 0.82 -8.01
C GLY A 93 -12.75 1.09 -7.21
N GLN A 94 -11.62 0.53 -7.66
CA GLN A 94 -10.34 0.75 -6.97
C GLN A 94 -9.87 2.22 -6.98
N TYR A 95 -10.39 3.07 -7.87
CA TYR A 95 -9.91 4.44 -8.13
C TYR A 95 -10.97 5.54 -8.01
N ASN A 96 -12.27 5.22 -7.97
CA ASN A 96 -13.35 6.21 -7.87
C ASN A 96 -14.41 5.75 -6.88
N LYS A 97 -15.04 6.72 -6.21
CA LYS A 97 -16.38 6.55 -5.66
C LYS A 97 -17.41 6.86 -6.73
N VAL A 98 -18.50 6.10 -6.73
CA VAL A 98 -19.63 6.31 -7.64
C VAL A 98 -20.90 6.38 -6.80
N PHE A 99 -21.69 7.41 -7.01
CA PHE A 99 -22.96 7.63 -6.33
C PHE A 99 -24.08 7.69 -7.36
N SER A 100 -25.17 6.96 -7.12
CA SER A 100 -26.43 7.14 -7.82
C SER A 100 -27.20 8.28 -7.15
N LEU A 101 -27.62 9.26 -7.95
CA LEU A 101 -28.46 10.37 -7.55
C LEU A 101 -29.81 10.20 -8.26
N LYS A 102 -30.86 9.89 -7.49
CA LYS A 102 -32.23 9.84 -8.01
C LYS A 102 -32.85 11.22 -7.85
N MET A 103 -33.32 11.75 -8.97
CA MET A 103 -33.96 13.06 -9.07
C MET A 103 -35.49 12.91 -8.89
N GLN A 104 -36.17 13.97 -8.43
CA GLN A 104 -37.62 13.94 -8.18
C GLN A 104 -38.46 13.59 -9.42
N ASP A 105 -37.97 13.91 -10.62
CA ASP A 105 -38.58 13.57 -11.91
C ASP A 105 -38.32 12.12 -12.38
N ARG A 106 -37.74 11.29 -11.50
CA ARG A 106 -37.35 9.89 -11.73
C ARG A 106 -36.13 9.69 -12.64
N ARG A 107 -35.42 10.75 -13.07
CA ARG A 107 -34.10 10.58 -13.69
C ARG A 107 -33.10 10.05 -12.66
N GLU A 108 -32.19 9.19 -13.10
CA GLU A 108 -31.08 8.67 -12.31
C GLU A 108 -29.76 9.09 -12.97
N VAL A 109 -28.96 9.88 -12.28
CA VAL A 109 -27.65 10.35 -12.74
C VAL A 109 -26.55 9.83 -11.84
N LEU A 110 -25.35 9.64 -12.38
CA LEU A 110 -24.19 9.12 -11.65
C LEU A 110 -23.21 10.26 -11.36
N ALA A 111 -22.84 10.42 -10.09
CA ALA A 111 -21.73 11.29 -9.67
C ALA A 111 -20.50 10.42 -9.36
N ARG A 112 -19.40 10.67 -10.06
CA ARG A 112 -18.12 9.99 -9.90
C ARG A 112 -17.09 10.95 -9.30
N ILE A 113 -16.41 10.50 -8.25
CA ILE A 113 -15.40 11.27 -7.51
C ILE A 113 -14.10 10.45 -7.45
N PRO A 114 -12.96 10.99 -7.93
CA PRO A 114 -11.68 10.28 -7.93
C PRO A 114 -11.09 10.19 -6.52
N ASN A 115 -10.66 8.97 -6.15
CA ASN A 115 -9.92 8.72 -4.93
C ASN A 115 -8.47 9.26 -5.06
N PRO A 116 -7.77 9.59 -3.94
CA PRO A 116 -6.38 10.05 -3.98
C PRO A 116 -5.38 9.12 -4.70
N ASN A 117 -5.69 7.83 -4.85
CA ASN A 117 -4.87 6.87 -5.60
C ASN A 117 -5.12 6.86 -7.12
N ALA A 118 -6.07 7.64 -7.64
CA ALA A 118 -6.42 7.65 -9.07
C ALA A 118 -5.32 8.21 -9.98
N GLY A 119 -4.46 9.08 -9.45
CA GLY A 119 -3.53 9.93 -10.20
C GLY A 119 -3.73 11.40 -9.79
N GLN A 120 -3.25 12.34 -10.60
CA GLN A 120 -3.55 13.76 -10.39
C GLN A 120 -4.98 14.03 -10.87
N SER A 121 -5.91 14.28 -9.94
CA SER A 121 -7.36 14.35 -10.19
C SER A 121 -7.74 15.28 -11.34
N SER A 122 -7.05 16.41 -11.50
CA SER A 122 -7.32 17.39 -12.56
C SER A 122 -7.13 16.81 -13.97
N TYR A 123 -6.01 16.12 -14.22
CA TYR A 123 -5.76 15.46 -15.50
C TYR A 123 -6.69 14.27 -15.72
N ILE A 124 -6.87 13.43 -14.70
CA ILE A 124 -7.76 12.25 -14.76
C ILE A 124 -9.19 12.66 -15.18
N VAL A 125 -9.77 13.65 -14.50
CA VAL A 125 -11.15 14.10 -14.78
C VAL A 125 -11.24 14.82 -16.12
N SER A 126 -10.32 15.75 -16.42
CA SER A 126 -10.34 16.48 -17.70
C SER A 126 -10.21 15.55 -18.90
N SER A 127 -9.36 14.52 -18.79
CA SER A 127 -9.14 13.57 -19.87
C SER A 127 -10.26 12.54 -20.01
N GLU A 128 -10.79 12.00 -18.90
CA GLU A 128 -11.89 11.04 -18.97
C GLU A 128 -13.14 11.68 -19.61
N VAL A 129 -13.45 12.93 -19.26
CA VAL A 129 -14.55 13.69 -19.87
C VAL A 129 -14.32 13.91 -21.37
N ALA A 130 -13.15 14.41 -21.76
CA ALA A 130 -12.83 14.66 -23.17
C ALA A 130 -12.81 13.36 -23.99
N THR A 131 -12.31 12.27 -23.41
CA THR A 131 -12.29 10.94 -24.03
C THR A 131 -13.72 10.42 -24.26
N LEU A 132 -14.61 10.52 -23.27
CA LEU A 132 -16.01 10.10 -23.41
C LEU A 132 -16.76 10.91 -24.48
N ASP A 133 -16.54 12.23 -24.54
CA ASP A 133 -17.17 13.08 -25.56
C ASP A 133 -16.63 12.82 -26.98
N PHE A 134 -15.31 12.64 -27.11
CA PHE A 134 -14.66 12.23 -28.36
C PHE A 134 -15.18 10.87 -28.86
N LEU A 135 -15.24 9.87 -27.98
CA LEU A 135 -15.78 8.54 -28.29
C LEU A 135 -17.22 8.60 -28.78
N ARG A 136 -18.07 9.39 -28.11
CA ARG A 136 -19.49 9.50 -28.45
C ARG A 136 -19.72 10.29 -29.73
N ASN A 137 -19.15 11.48 -29.86
CA ASN A 137 -19.49 12.43 -30.92
C ASN A 137 -18.61 12.23 -32.17
N VAL A 138 -17.33 11.89 -31.99
CA VAL A 138 -16.40 11.66 -33.12
C VAL A 138 -16.46 10.21 -33.60
N LEU A 139 -16.47 9.20 -32.70
CA LEU A 139 -16.36 7.78 -33.09
C LEU A 139 -17.67 6.96 -33.07
N ASP A 140 -18.79 7.57 -32.66
CA ASP A 140 -20.10 6.90 -32.48
C ASP A 140 -20.04 5.67 -31.56
N VAL A 141 -19.07 5.65 -30.63
CA VAL A 141 -18.91 4.56 -29.66
C VAL A 141 -19.95 4.74 -28.56
N PRO A 142 -20.74 3.71 -28.23
CA PRO A 142 -21.75 3.82 -27.20
C PRO A 142 -21.09 3.96 -25.82
N VAL A 143 -21.11 5.17 -25.28
CA VAL A 143 -20.63 5.53 -23.93
C VAL A 143 -21.61 6.48 -23.25
N PRO A 144 -21.68 6.54 -21.90
CA PRO A 144 -22.64 7.40 -21.23
C PRO A 144 -22.27 8.88 -21.41
N LYS A 145 -23.29 9.74 -21.55
CA LYS A 145 -23.08 11.17 -21.79
C LYS A 145 -22.62 11.88 -20.52
N ILE A 146 -21.65 12.79 -20.64
CA ILE A 146 -21.30 13.73 -19.58
C ILE A 146 -22.36 14.83 -19.49
N LEU A 147 -22.76 15.17 -18.26
CA LEU A 147 -23.76 16.19 -17.97
C LEU A 147 -23.12 17.44 -17.34
N ALA A 148 -22.21 17.25 -16.38
CA ALA A 148 -21.42 18.30 -15.76
C ALA A 148 -20.12 17.72 -15.18
N TRP A 149 -19.09 18.54 -14.96
CA TRP A 149 -17.81 18.10 -14.41
C TRP A 149 -17.00 19.27 -13.85
N SER A 150 -16.03 18.98 -12.99
CA SER A 150 -15.02 19.97 -12.57
C SER A 150 -13.67 19.30 -12.28
N SER A 151 -12.60 19.89 -12.80
CA SER A 151 -11.21 19.42 -12.65
C SER A 151 -10.26 20.43 -12.00
N GLN A 152 -10.62 21.72 -11.95
CA GLN A 152 -9.81 22.79 -11.40
C GLN A 152 -9.76 22.72 -9.87
N GLU A 153 -8.59 22.99 -9.29
CA GLU A 153 -8.37 23.03 -7.84
C GLU A 153 -8.40 24.47 -7.28
N SER A 154 -8.05 25.44 -8.13
CA SER A 154 -8.11 26.89 -7.86
C SER A 154 -9.53 27.44 -7.79
N GLN A 155 -10.46 26.87 -8.55
CA GLN A 155 -11.89 27.05 -8.35
C GLN A 155 -12.37 25.99 -7.37
N ILE A 156 -12.34 26.32 -6.07
CA ILE A 156 -12.93 25.49 -5.03
C ILE A 156 -14.44 25.38 -5.31
N SER A 157 -14.84 24.33 -6.03
CA SER A 157 -16.25 23.98 -6.15
C SER A 157 -16.80 23.78 -4.75
N SER A 158 -18.05 24.18 -4.50
CA SER A 158 -18.68 24.04 -3.18
C SER A 158 -18.71 22.59 -2.67
N ILE A 159 -18.52 21.62 -3.57
CA ILE A 159 -18.40 20.18 -3.36
C ILE A 159 -17.05 19.79 -2.70
N GLY A 160 -15.99 20.61 -2.85
CA GLY A 160 -14.69 20.41 -2.20
C GLY A 160 -13.77 19.37 -2.86
N THR A 161 -14.13 18.84 -4.03
CA THR A 161 -13.29 17.89 -4.79
C THR A 161 -13.65 17.90 -6.28
N GLN A 162 -12.80 17.31 -7.12
CA GLN A 162 -13.08 17.12 -8.55
C GLN A 162 -14.18 16.06 -8.73
N TYR A 163 -14.99 16.19 -9.78
CA TYR A 163 -16.11 15.27 -10.02
C TYR A 163 -16.51 15.20 -11.50
N ILE A 164 -17.21 14.13 -11.84
CA ILE A 164 -17.92 13.93 -13.11
C ILE A 164 -19.37 13.56 -12.79
N ILE A 165 -20.34 14.28 -13.35
CA ILE A 165 -21.76 13.94 -13.33
C ILE A 165 -22.15 13.50 -14.74
N MET A 166 -22.71 12.31 -14.86
CA MET A 166 -22.97 11.66 -16.14
C MET A 166 -24.27 10.85 -16.11
N GLU A 167 -24.79 10.54 -17.30
CA GLU A 167 -25.90 9.61 -17.45
C GLU A 167 -25.53 8.22 -16.92
N LYS A 168 -26.51 7.52 -16.33
CA LYS A 168 -26.39 6.09 -16.06
C LYS A 168 -26.31 5.32 -17.38
N ALA A 169 -25.39 4.35 -17.46
CA ALA A 169 -25.27 3.46 -18.61
C ALA A 169 -26.60 2.74 -18.87
N GLN A 170 -27.04 2.72 -20.13
CA GLN A 170 -28.35 2.19 -20.53
C GLN A 170 -28.27 0.69 -20.83
N GLY A 171 -29.33 -0.05 -20.52
CA GLY A 171 -29.41 -1.50 -20.68
C GLY A 171 -28.92 -2.29 -19.48
N ARG A 172 -28.73 -3.61 -19.67
CA ARG A 172 -28.27 -4.53 -18.62
C ARG A 172 -26.77 -4.79 -18.67
N GLN A 173 -26.18 -5.06 -17.52
CA GLN A 173 -24.78 -5.42 -17.42
C GLN A 173 -24.54 -6.82 -18.02
N LEU A 174 -23.49 -6.97 -18.84
CA LEU A 174 -23.27 -8.20 -19.58
C LEU A 174 -23.02 -9.40 -18.66
N SER A 175 -22.40 -9.21 -17.48
CA SER A 175 -22.17 -10.28 -16.51
C SER A 175 -23.44 -10.96 -15.98
N GLU A 176 -24.57 -10.24 -15.91
CA GLU A 176 -25.88 -10.78 -15.51
C GLU A 176 -26.45 -11.76 -16.54
N VAL A 177 -26.33 -11.42 -17.83
CA VAL A 177 -26.92 -12.20 -18.94
C VAL A 177 -25.96 -13.21 -19.54
N TRP A 178 -24.65 -13.01 -19.42
CA TRP A 178 -23.63 -13.86 -20.03
C TRP A 178 -23.83 -15.37 -19.77
N PRO A 179 -24.20 -15.82 -18.55
CA PRO A 179 -24.45 -17.24 -18.28
C PRO A 179 -25.60 -17.85 -19.09
N THR A 180 -26.62 -17.06 -19.43
CA THR A 180 -27.82 -17.52 -20.16
C THR A 180 -27.73 -17.33 -21.68
N MET A 181 -26.81 -16.50 -22.17
CA MET A 181 -26.56 -16.32 -23.60
C MET A 181 -26.08 -17.61 -24.29
N SER A 182 -26.69 -17.93 -25.44
CA SER A 182 -26.23 -18.99 -26.34
C SER A 182 -24.89 -18.66 -27.02
N GLU A 183 -24.17 -19.68 -27.50
CA GLU A 183 -22.91 -19.52 -28.25
C GLU A 183 -23.08 -18.57 -29.47
N LYS A 184 -24.20 -18.70 -30.21
CA LYS A 184 -24.55 -17.82 -31.33
C LYS A 184 -24.73 -16.35 -30.91
N GLN A 185 -25.37 -16.09 -29.76
CA GLN A 185 -25.52 -14.73 -29.23
C GLN A 185 -24.19 -14.14 -28.78
N ARG A 186 -23.33 -14.94 -28.13
CA ARG A 186 -21.97 -14.50 -27.74
C ARG A 186 -21.10 -14.19 -28.96
N PHE A 187 -21.20 -14.96 -30.04
CA PHE A 187 -20.52 -14.67 -31.31
C PHE A 187 -21.05 -13.40 -31.98
N ALA A 188 -22.38 -13.17 -31.95
CA ALA A 188 -22.97 -11.94 -32.46
C ALA A 188 -22.49 -10.70 -31.67
N LEU A 189 -22.46 -10.78 -30.33
CA LEU A 189 -21.92 -9.73 -29.46
C LEU A 189 -20.43 -9.48 -29.72
N VAL A 190 -19.62 -10.52 -29.86
CA VAL A 190 -18.19 -10.39 -30.22
C VAL A 190 -18.02 -9.68 -31.56
N LYS A 191 -18.88 -9.94 -32.54
CA LYS A 191 -18.85 -9.23 -33.83
C LYS A 191 -19.18 -7.73 -33.67
N ASP A 192 -20.08 -7.38 -32.74
CA ASP A 192 -20.41 -6.00 -32.38
C ASP A 192 -19.22 -5.31 -31.70
N LEU A 193 -18.54 -6.00 -30.76
CA LEU A 193 -17.32 -5.53 -30.10
C LEU A 193 -16.19 -5.26 -31.10
N VAL A 194 -15.92 -6.20 -32.02
CA VAL A 194 -14.91 -6.02 -33.08
C VAL A 194 -15.24 -4.83 -33.98
N ALA A 195 -16.52 -4.52 -34.19
CA ALA A 195 -16.95 -3.34 -34.93
C ALA A 195 -16.79 -2.02 -34.15
N ILE A 196 -16.71 -2.06 -32.82
CA ILE A 196 -16.31 -0.92 -31.97
C ILE A 196 -14.78 -0.77 -31.98
N GLU A 197 -14.04 -1.85 -31.72
CA GLU A 197 -12.56 -1.85 -31.75
C GLU A 197 -12.02 -1.34 -33.09
N LYS A 198 -12.65 -1.71 -34.22
CA LYS A 198 -12.31 -1.20 -35.55
C LYS A 198 -12.39 0.33 -35.64
N ARG A 199 -13.37 0.98 -34.98
CA ARG A 199 -13.51 2.44 -35.00
C ARG A 199 -12.41 3.10 -34.18
N LEU A 200 -12.08 2.54 -33.01
CA LEU A 200 -10.99 3.02 -32.16
C LEU A 200 -9.62 2.95 -32.87
N LEU A 201 -9.38 1.85 -33.58
CA LEU A 201 -8.12 1.58 -34.30
C LEU A 201 -8.05 2.23 -35.69
N GLY A 202 -9.15 2.76 -36.20
CA GLY A 202 -9.25 3.40 -37.51
C GLY A 202 -8.98 4.91 -37.51
N ILE A 203 -8.51 5.45 -36.38
CA ILE A 203 -8.18 6.86 -36.21
C ILE A 203 -6.67 7.03 -36.15
N ASP A 204 -6.15 7.94 -36.99
CA ASP A 204 -4.77 8.40 -36.93
C ASP A 204 -4.67 9.57 -35.93
N PHE A 205 -4.27 9.24 -34.70
CA PHE A 205 -3.88 10.26 -33.72
C PHE A 205 -2.54 10.90 -34.11
N LEU A 206 -2.34 12.18 -33.81
CA LEU A 206 -1.11 12.90 -34.18
C LEU A 206 0.03 12.77 -33.14
N ALA A 207 -0.26 12.20 -31.97
CA ALA A 207 0.68 12.06 -30.86
C ALA A 207 0.25 10.95 -29.88
N HIS A 208 1.19 10.57 -29.02
CA HIS A 208 1.00 9.67 -27.88
C HIS A 208 0.75 10.49 -26.61
N GLY A 209 -0.13 9.99 -25.74
CA GLY A 209 -0.62 10.72 -24.57
C GLY A 209 -2.14 10.62 -24.44
N SER A 210 -2.76 11.43 -23.58
CA SER A 210 -4.20 11.36 -23.34
C SER A 210 -4.98 12.48 -24.03
N ILE A 211 -6.27 12.23 -24.31
CA ILE A 211 -7.15 13.19 -24.98
C ILE A 211 -7.64 14.23 -23.95
N TYR A 212 -7.61 15.51 -24.31
CA TYR A 212 -8.16 16.64 -23.54
C TYR A 212 -8.95 17.58 -24.45
N TYR A 213 -9.78 18.45 -23.87
CA TYR A 213 -10.29 19.61 -24.58
C TYR A 213 -9.20 20.68 -24.74
N LYS A 214 -9.15 21.28 -25.93
CA LYS A 214 -8.26 22.41 -26.25
C LYS A 214 -8.44 23.62 -25.32
N THR A 215 -9.65 23.82 -24.78
CA THR A 215 -9.92 24.88 -23.79
C THR A 215 -9.35 24.58 -22.40
N THR A 216 -9.19 23.30 -22.05
CA THR A 216 -8.63 22.88 -20.75
C THR A 216 -7.11 22.69 -20.83
N TYR A 217 -6.59 22.36 -22.01
CA TYR A 217 -5.16 22.17 -22.24
C TYR A 217 -4.73 22.82 -23.58
N PRO A 218 -4.57 24.16 -23.64
CA PRO A 218 -4.29 24.89 -24.89
C PRO A 218 -2.97 24.52 -25.56
N ASP A 219 -1.97 24.09 -24.78
CA ASP A 219 -0.62 23.72 -25.24
C ASP A 219 -0.56 22.31 -25.86
N GLY A 220 -1.70 21.60 -25.93
CA GLY A 220 -1.78 20.26 -26.49
C GLY A 220 -1.60 20.21 -28.01
N LEU A 221 -1.10 19.07 -28.50
CA LEU A 221 -1.04 18.78 -29.93
C LEU A 221 -2.44 18.43 -30.44
N GLY A 222 -2.83 18.84 -31.65
CA GLY A 222 -4.15 18.47 -32.20
C GLY A 222 -4.39 16.96 -32.12
N ALA A 223 -5.59 16.52 -31.69
CA ALA A 223 -5.81 15.11 -31.38
C ALA A 223 -5.62 14.19 -32.59
N VAL A 224 -6.24 14.57 -33.71
CA VAL A 224 -6.34 13.79 -34.95
C VAL A 224 -6.18 14.72 -36.15
N ASN A 225 -5.90 14.16 -37.33
CA ASN A 225 -6.01 14.94 -38.56
C ASN A 225 -7.49 15.22 -38.89
N ILE A 226 -7.90 16.49 -38.80
CA ILE A 226 -9.29 16.92 -39.00
C ILE A 226 -9.77 16.62 -40.42
N ASP A 227 -8.90 16.73 -41.43
CA ASP A 227 -9.25 16.51 -42.84
C ASP A 227 -9.64 15.04 -43.13
N GLN A 228 -9.23 14.11 -42.25
CA GLN A 228 -9.60 12.69 -42.33
C GLN A 228 -10.94 12.36 -41.66
N LEU A 229 -11.49 13.28 -40.84
CA LEU A 229 -12.81 13.11 -40.25
C LEU A 229 -13.92 13.43 -41.27
N PRO A 230 -15.09 12.75 -41.20
CA PRO A 230 -16.27 13.16 -41.95
C PRO A 230 -16.61 14.62 -41.67
N THR A 231 -17.01 15.38 -42.70
CA THR A 231 -17.25 16.85 -42.61
C THR A 231 -18.17 17.25 -41.44
N SER A 232 -19.20 16.45 -41.15
CA SER A 232 -20.11 16.65 -40.02
C SER A 232 -19.49 16.53 -38.62
N LYS A 233 -18.24 16.07 -38.53
CA LYS A 233 -17.49 15.82 -37.28
C LYS A 233 -16.19 16.63 -37.19
N GLN A 234 -15.84 17.39 -38.22
CA GLN A 234 -14.58 18.15 -38.28
C GLN A 234 -14.54 19.25 -37.21
N GLU A 235 -15.63 20.01 -37.08
CA GLU A 235 -15.78 21.03 -36.03
C GLU A 235 -15.62 20.42 -34.63
N THR A 236 -16.36 19.35 -34.33
CA THR A 236 -16.28 18.65 -33.05
C THR A 236 -14.88 18.09 -32.80
N GLY A 237 -14.25 17.46 -33.80
CA GLY A 237 -12.89 16.92 -33.72
C GLY A 237 -11.83 17.98 -33.42
N SER A 238 -12.01 19.22 -33.91
CA SER A 238 -11.06 20.33 -33.72
C SER A 238 -10.96 20.83 -32.27
N ASN A 239 -11.93 20.47 -31.43
CA ASN A 239 -11.95 20.83 -30.01
C ASN A 239 -11.03 19.95 -29.13
N PHE A 240 -10.45 18.88 -29.69
CA PHE A 240 -9.66 17.90 -28.94
C PHE A 240 -8.16 17.98 -29.24
N VAL A 241 -7.36 17.76 -28.20
CA VAL A 241 -5.90 17.71 -28.26
C VAL A 241 -5.37 16.48 -27.53
N ILE A 242 -4.18 15.99 -27.91
CA ILE A 242 -3.37 15.11 -27.07
C ILE A 242 -2.51 15.97 -26.15
N GLY A 243 -2.55 15.64 -24.87
CA GLY A 243 -1.71 16.22 -23.81
C GLY A 243 -1.03 15.11 -22.98
N PRO A 244 -0.57 15.44 -21.77
CA PRO A 244 0.08 14.51 -20.85
C PRO A 244 -0.68 13.18 -20.67
N THR A 245 0.02 12.05 -20.70
CA THR A 245 -0.60 10.75 -20.41
C THR A 245 -1.20 10.72 -19.02
N THR A 246 -2.40 10.13 -18.91
CA THR A 246 -3.09 9.83 -17.65
C THR A 246 -2.66 8.49 -17.06
N GLU A 247 -1.70 7.79 -17.66
CA GLU A 247 -1.26 6.47 -17.19
C GLU A 247 -0.73 6.55 -15.75
N ARG A 248 -1.36 5.79 -14.85
CA ARG A 248 -1.18 5.88 -13.39
C ARG A 248 0.28 5.68 -12.93
N SER A 249 1.10 5.00 -13.73
CA SER A 249 2.52 4.76 -13.47
C SER A 249 3.33 6.07 -13.38
N PHE A 250 3.00 7.09 -14.19
CA PHE A 250 3.68 8.38 -14.22
C PHE A 250 3.29 9.32 -13.04
N PHE A 251 2.15 9.08 -12.37
CA PHE A 251 1.67 9.94 -11.27
C PHE A 251 2.06 9.47 -9.87
N ILE A 252 2.42 8.19 -9.71
CA ILE A 252 2.92 7.65 -8.43
C ILE A 252 4.25 8.31 -8.03
N GLU A 253 4.97 8.91 -8.98
CA GLU A 253 6.34 9.41 -8.79
C GLU A 253 6.42 10.94 -8.63
N ASN A 254 5.49 11.72 -9.22
CA ASN A 254 5.41 13.18 -9.00
C ASN A 254 5.20 13.56 -7.52
N THR A 255 4.57 12.69 -6.72
CA THR A 255 4.44 12.89 -5.25
C THR A 255 5.77 12.75 -4.48
N ARG A 256 6.90 12.52 -5.18
CA ARG A 256 8.26 12.48 -4.63
C ARG A 256 9.17 13.61 -5.15
N GLY A 257 8.59 14.65 -5.74
CA GLY A 257 9.30 15.90 -6.05
C GLY A 257 10.17 15.90 -7.33
N LYS A 258 10.11 14.87 -8.17
CA LYS A 258 10.69 14.89 -9.52
C LYS A 258 9.59 15.07 -10.56
N LYS A 259 9.72 16.10 -11.40
CA LYS A 259 8.86 16.32 -12.57
C LYS A 259 9.34 15.39 -13.70
N ILE A 260 8.61 14.32 -13.96
CA ILE A 260 8.83 13.42 -15.10
C ILE A 260 8.12 14.04 -16.31
N ASP A 261 8.68 13.91 -17.52
CA ASP A 261 7.91 14.22 -18.72
C ASP A 261 6.76 13.23 -18.90
N GLN A 262 5.60 13.75 -19.25
CA GLN A 262 4.36 13.00 -19.41
C GLN A 262 3.82 13.10 -20.84
N GLY A 263 4.57 13.72 -21.76
CA GLY A 263 4.13 13.99 -23.12
C GLY A 263 3.30 15.28 -23.23
N PRO A 264 2.71 15.56 -24.40
CA PRO A 264 2.47 14.64 -25.52
C PRO A 264 3.71 14.35 -26.39
N TRP A 265 3.86 13.11 -26.85
CA TRP A 265 5.02 12.67 -27.64
C TRP A 265 4.67 12.43 -29.11
N ARG A 266 5.51 12.91 -30.04
CA ARG A 266 5.25 12.76 -31.48
C ARG A 266 5.65 11.40 -32.02
N THR A 267 6.63 10.74 -31.40
CA THR A 267 7.16 9.46 -31.89
C THR A 267 7.10 8.39 -30.81
N ALA A 268 7.01 7.13 -31.21
CA ALA A 268 7.17 6.00 -30.29
C ALA A 268 8.62 5.90 -29.77
N GLN A 269 9.58 6.41 -30.54
CA GLN A 269 11.01 6.41 -30.20
C GLN A 269 11.39 7.47 -29.17
N ASP A 270 10.49 8.38 -28.80
CA ASP A 270 10.75 9.38 -27.75
C ASP A 270 11.06 8.62 -26.44
N PRO A 271 12.28 8.73 -25.88
CA PRO A 271 12.74 7.87 -24.79
C PRO A 271 12.05 8.17 -23.46
N GLU A 272 11.07 9.07 -23.44
CA GLU A 272 10.18 9.35 -22.29
C GLU A 272 8.78 8.75 -22.52
N ALA A 273 8.37 8.57 -23.78
CA ALA A 273 7.15 7.85 -24.19
C ALA A 273 7.24 6.33 -23.93
N GLU A 274 8.43 5.75 -24.04
CA GLU A 274 8.71 4.32 -23.79
C GLU A 274 9.38 4.03 -22.43
N LYS A 275 9.35 5.01 -21.51
CA LYS A 275 9.56 4.80 -20.05
C LYS A 275 8.33 4.39 -19.20
N PRO A 276 7.16 3.89 -19.69
CA PRO A 276 6.09 3.44 -18.80
C PRO A 276 6.51 2.24 -17.94
N SER A 277 6.70 2.49 -16.63
CA SER A 277 6.16 1.70 -15.50
C SER A 277 6.99 1.80 -14.22
N GLY A 278 6.81 2.88 -13.44
CA GLY A 278 7.23 2.93 -12.03
C GLY A 278 8.74 2.79 -11.76
N ILE A 279 9.56 3.19 -12.75
CA ILE A 279 11.01 2.98 -12.78
C ILE A 279 11.80 4.13 -12.13
N SER A 280 11.35 5.39 -12.20
CA SER A 280 12.15 6.54 -11.74
C SER A 280 12.01 6.81 -10.22
N GLY A 281 10.97 6.26 -9.58
CA GLY A 281 10.57 6.60 -8.22
C GLY A 281 10.69 5.46 -7.19
N ARG A 282 10.55 4.18 -7.58
CA ARG A 282 10.68 3.03 -6.64
C ARG A 282 12.09 2.76 -6.14
N ILE A 283 13.09 3.43 -6.71
CA ILE A 283 14.51 3.32 -6.38
C ILE A 283 14.85 3.76 -4.93
N SER A 284 13.94 4.42 -4.21
CA SER A 284 14.21 4.97 -2.86
C SER A 284 14.35 3.95 -1.71
N THR A 285 14.14 2.64 -1.92
CA THR A 285 14.15 1.65 -0.83
C THR A 285 15.07 0.43 -1.05
N ARG A 286 16.31 0.67 -1.53
CA ARG A 286 17.55 -0.09 -1.17
C ARG A 286 18.75 0.43 -1.98
N ARG A 287 19.64 1.23 -1.35
CA ARG A 287 20.77 1.95 -1.98
C ARG A 287 21.75 1.11 -2.83
N ALA A 288 21.77 -0.23 -2.70
CA ALA A 288 22.61 -1.12 -3.52
C ALA A 288 21.88 -1.70 -4.76
N ARG A 289 20.58 -2.01 -4.70
CA ARG A 289 19.82 -2.58 -5.84
C ARG A 289 19.50 -1.54 -6.93
N ALA A 290 19.54 -0.26 -6.57
CA ALA A 290 19.29 0.88 -7.45
C ALA A 290 20.21 0.93 -8.69
N LYS A 291 21.53 0.80 -8.49
CA LYS A 291 22.52 1.09 -9.54
C LYS A 291 22.45 0.11 -10.70
N ASN A 292 22.40 -1.19 -10.42
CA ASN A 292 22.35 -2.22 -11.47
C ASN A 292 21.06 -2.13 -12.29
N HIS A 293 19.93 -1.78 -11.67
CA HIS A 293 18.68 -1.61 -12.41
C HIS A 293 18.75 -0.40 -13.36
N VAL A 294 19.32 0.74 -12.91
CA VAL A 294 19.56 1.91 -13.77
C VAL A 294 20.46 1.56 -14.96
N LEU A 295 21.58 0.85 -14.75
CA LEU A 295 22.48 0.44 -15.85
C LEU A 295 21.77 -0.43 -16.91
N LEU A 296 20.93 -1.37 -16.49
CA LEU A 296 20.14 -2.22 -17.42
C LEU A 296 19.09 -1.40 -18.18
N LEU A 297 18.55 -0.34 -17.58
CA LEU A 297 17.60 0.56 -18.23
C LEU A 297 18.31 1.51 -19.22
N GLU A 298 19.51 1.98 -18.90
CA GLU A 298 20.38 2.72 -19.82
C GLU A 298 20.74 1.84 -21.03
N GLN A 299 21.12 0.58 -20.83
CA GLN A 299 21.33 -0.40 -21.90
C GLN A 299 20.07 -0.63 -22.75
N PHE A 300 18.88 -0.69 -22.15
CA PHE A 300 17.64 -0.76 -22.93
C PHE A 300 17.41 0.51 -23.76
N VAL A 301 17.64 1.70 -23.20
CA VAL A 301 17.47 2.97 -23.92
C VAL A 301 18.44 3.07 -25.11
N THR A 302 19.65 2.52 -25.03
CA THR A 302 20.58 2.53 -26.19
C THR A 302 20.13 1.62 -27.35
N ILE A 303 19.32 0.58 -27.09
CA ILE A 303 18.77 -0.29 -28.15
C ILE A 303 17.39 0.14 -28.65
N LEU A 304 16.67 0.98 -27.91
CA LEU A 304 15.31 1.47 -28.24
C LEU A 304 15.11 1.84 -29.72
N PRO A 305 15.97 2.70 -30.34
CA PRO A 305 15.74 3.17 -31.71
C PRO A 305 15.81 2.04 -32.75
N TYR A 306 16.44 0.91 -32.40
CA TYR A 306 16.69 -0.23 -33.27
C TYR A 306 15.73 -1.39 -33.05
N ILE A 307 14.90 -1.36 -32.00
CA ILE A 307 13.93 -2.42 -31.67
C ILE A 307 12.47 -1.99 -31.80
N VAL A 308 12.19 -0.67 -31.73
CA VAL A 308 10.86 -0.11 -31.97
C VAL A 308 10.49 -0.31 -33.44
N PRO A 309 9.33 -0.93 -33.76
CA PRO A 309 8.90 -1.10 -35.14
C PRO A 309 8.71 0.24 -35.86
N THR A 310 9.26 0.40 -37.05
CA THR A 310 9.05 1.58 -37.91
C THR A 310 7.79 1.48 -38.80
N THR A 311 6.95 0.46 -38.56
CA THR A 311 5.77 0.15 -39.38
C THR A 311 4.48 0.69 -38.78
N ASP A 312 3.35 0.52 -39.49
CA ASP A 312 2.02 0.98 -39.07
C ASP A 312 1.62 0.56 -37.63
N ILE A 313 2.19 -0.52 -37.10
CA ILE A 313 1.92 -1.01 -35.74
C ILE A 313 2.48 -0.10 -34.64
N ALA A 314 3.35 0.86 -34.96
CA ALA A 314 3.83 1.87 -34.02
C ALA A 314 2.99 3.15 -33.97
N ARG A 315 1.93 3.26 -34.80
CA ARG A 315 1.04 4.44 -34.75
C ARG A 315 0.33 4.55 -33.38
N PRO A 316 0.15 5.79 -32.86
CA PRO A 316 -0.68 6.04 -31.69
C PRO A 316 -2.12 5.62 -31.98
N THR A 317 -2.65 4.74 -31.15
CA THR A 317 -4.05 4.27 -31.24
C THR A 317 -4.68 4.25 -29.86
N LEU A 318 -6.02 4.35 -29.80
CA LEU A 318 -6.77 4.25 -28.55
C LEU A 318 -7.30 2.82 -28.42
N MET A 319 -7.10 2.16 -27.27
CA MET A 319 -7.73 0.87 -26.98
C MET A 319 -8.29 0.85 -25.56
N HIS A 320 -9.48 0.26 -25.37
CA HIS A 320 -10.03 0.05 -24.03
C HIS A 320 -9.25 -1.06 -23.32
N HIS A 321 -8.68 -0.75 -22.16
CA HIS A 321 -7.75 -1.66 -21.49
C HIS A 321 -8.44 -2.75 -20.65
N ASP A 322 -9.71 -2.59 -20.28
CA ASP A 322 -10.41 -3.46 -19.32
C ASP A 322 -11.85 -3.83 -19.75
N LEU A 323 -11.95 -4.49 -20.91
CA LEU A 323 -13.21 -4.98 -21.50
C LEU A 323 -13.72 -6.28 -20.85
N HIS A 324 -13.94 -6.26 -19.53
CA HIS A 324 -14.59 -7.37 -18.80
C HIS A 324 -16.12 -7.25 -18.82
N LEU A 325 -16.80 -8.32 -18.37
CA LEU A 325 -18.26 -8.47 -18.45
C LEU A 325 -19.05 -7.40 -17.68
N ASP A 326 -18.45 -6.74 -16.70
CA ASP A 326 -19.14 -5.74 -15.87
C ASP A 326 -19.01 -4.31 -16.44
N ASN A 327 -18.04 -4.08 -17.34
CA ASN A 327 -17.82 -2.80 -18.03
C ASN A 327 -18.59 -2.67 -19.36
N ILE A 328 -19.26 -3.75 -19.80
CA ILE A 328 -20.05 -3.80 -21.03
C ILE A 328 -21.53 -3.90 -20.68
N PHE A 329 -22.33 -2.99 -21.24
CA PHE A 329 -23.79 -3.00 -21.15
C PHE A 329 -24.38 -3.40 -22.50
N ILE A 330 -25.47 -4.17 -22.44
CA ILE A 330 -26.21 -4.67 -23.60
C ILE A 330 -27.63 -4.14 -23.65
N ASN A 331 -28.17 -4.03 -24.86
CA ASN A 331 -29.54 -3.61 -25.08
C ASN A 331 -30.53 -4.62 -24.47
N ASP A 332 -31.58 -4.10 -23.82
CA ASP A 332 -32.57 -4.94 -23.13
C ASP A 332 -33.38 -5.85 -24.03
N THR A 333 -33.64 -5.42 -25.27
CA THR A 333 -34.43 -6.18 -26.26
C THR A 333 -33.55 -7.08 -27.14
N ASP A 334 -32.31 -6.65 -27.46
CA ASP A 334 -31.32 -7.45 -28.19
C ASP A 334 -30.01 -7.61 -27.39
N PRO A 335 -29.82 -8.74 -26.66
CA PRO A 335 -28.61 -8.97 -25.88
C PRO A 335 -27.36 -9.24 -26.73
N THR A 336 -27.44 -9.18 -28.06
CA THR A 336 -26.30 -9.24 -28.97
C THR A 336 -25.73 -7.86 -29.33
N LYS A 337 -26.35 -6.78 -28.83
CA LYS A 337 -25.96 -5.39 -29.11
C LYS A 337 -25.44 -4.68 -27.88
N ILE A 338 -24.28 -4.05 -28.02
CA ILE A 338 -23.65 -3.25 -26.96
C ILE A 338 -24.36 -1.89 -26.91
N SER A 339 -24.96 -1.57 -25.77
CA SER A 339 -25.68 -0.30 -25.52
C SER A 339 -24.80 0.76 -24.86
N SER A 340 -23.78 0.35 -24.11
CA SER A 340 -22.79 1.25 -23.51
C SER A 340 -21.52 0.50 -23.09
N ILE A 341 -20.37 1.16 -23.13
CA ILE A 341 -19.10 0.71 -22.52
C ILE A 341 -18.68 1.77 -21.49
N ILE A 342 -18.29 1.34 -20.29
CA ILE A 342 -17.85 2.20 -19.18
C ILE A 342 -16.37 2.00 -18.83
N ASP A 343 -15.90 2.74 -17.83
CA ASP A 343 -14.52 2.73 -17.31
C ASP A 343 -13.43 3.08 -18.34
N TRP A 344 -13.61 4.22 -19.00
CA TRP A 344 -12.62 4.83 -19.89
C TRP A 344 -11.58 5.67 -19.13
N GLN A 345 -11.51 5.53 -17.80
CA GLN A 345 -10.59 6.29 -16.97
C GLN A 345 -9.13 5.88 -17.23
N ALA A 346 -8.28 6.87 -17.47
CA ALA A 346 -6.85 6.71 -17.70
C ALA A 346 -6.52 5.87 -18.95
N VAL A 347 -7.38 5.89 -19.97
CA VAL A 347 -7.09 5.42 -21.33
C VAL A 347 -6.28 6.50 -22.07
N PHE A 348 -5.32 6.08 -22.90
CA PHE A 348 -4.39 6.97 -23.60
C PHE A 348 -4.04 6.42 -24.99
N ALA A 349 -3.64 7.32 -25.89
CA ALA A 349 -3.12 6.96 -27.21
C ALA A 349 -1.66 6.49 -27.09
N SER A 350 -1.37 5.28 -27.56
CA SER A 350 -0.09 4.59 -27.40
C SER A 350 0.21 3.72 -28.64
N PRO A 351 1.46 3.34 -28.93
CA PRO A 351 1.78 2.49 -30.07
C PRO A 351 0.96 1.19 -30.07
N ARG A 352 0.34 0.85 -31.21
CA ARG A 352 -0.57 -0.30 -31.32
C ARG A 352 0.08 -1.61 -30.87
N PHE A 353 1.37 -1.82 -31.13
CA PHE A 353 2.10 -3.02 -30.73
C PHE A 353 2.24 -3.20 -29.19
N LEU A 354 2.19 -2.11 -28.40
CA LEU A 354 2.20 -2.18 -26.93
C LEU A 354 0.82 -2.51 -26.34
N GLN A 355 -0.25 -2.19 -27.07
CA GLN A 355 -1.64 -2.35 -26.60
C GLN A 355 -2.32 -3.62 -27.11
N ALA A 356 -1.95 -4.10 -28.30
CA ALA A 356 -2.63 -5.17 -29.02
C ALA A 356 -2.67 -6.50 -28.24
N ARG A 357 -3.86 -6.86 -27.73
CA ARG A 357 -4.11 -8.08 -26.95
C ARG A 357 -5.55 -8.56 -27.10
N PHE A 358 -5.84 -9.78 -26.66
CA PHE A 358 -7.23 -10.23 -26.52
C PHE A 358 -7.93 -9.43 -25.40
N PRO A 359 -9.18 -8.97 -25.60
CA PRO A 359 -9.97 -8.36 -24.53
C PRO A 359 -10.40 -9.43 -23.51
N SER A 360 -10.52 -9.05 -22.24
CA SER A 360 -10.71 -9.98 -21.10
C SER A 360 -12.03 -10.79 -21.17
N ILE A 361 -13.03 -10.32 -21.90
CA ILE A 361 -14.25 -11.08 -22.26
C ILE A 361 -13.99 -12.36 -23.08
N VAL A 362 -12.96 -12.39 -23.94
CA VAL A 362 -12.61 -13.57 -24.76
C VAL A 362 -11.28 -14.20 -24.38
N ASP A 363 -10.46 -13.54 -23.57
CA ASP A 363 -9.19 -14.11 -23.14
C ASP A 363 -9.40 -15.30 -22.21
N CYS A 364 -8.65 -16.37 -22.46
CA CYS A 364 -8.74 -17.61 -21.71
C CYS A 364 -7.42 -18.38 -21.76
N ASP A 365 -7.29 -19.23 -20.75
CA ASP A 365 -6.06 -19.84 -20.25
C ASP A 365 -5.95 -21.32 -20.66
N ASP A 366 -6.96 -21.78 -21.39
CA ASP A 366 -6.97 -23.06 -22.05
C ASP A 366 -5.95 -23.02 -23.20
N PRO A 367 -5.17 -24.10 -23.43
CA PRO A 367 -4.14 -24.12 -24.47
C PRO A 367 -4.69 -23.71 -25.85
N TYR A 368 -4.26 -22.53 -26.32
CA TYR A 368 -4.84 -21.88 -27.48
C TYR A 368 -4.00 -22.12 -28.75
N PRO A 369 -4.52 -22.81 -29.78
CA PRO A 369 -3.82 -22.96 -31.04
C PRO A 369 -3.94 -21.66 -31.86
N TRP A 370 -2.82 -21.03 -32.21
CA TRP A 370 -2.80 -19.80 -33.03
C TRP A 370 -3.08 -20.10 -34.50
N GLY A 371 -3.64 -19.14 -35.25
CA GLY A 371 -3.89 -19.28 -36.69
C GLY A 371 -5.10 -20.16 -37.04
N ALA A 372 -5.14 -20.69 -38.26
CA ALA A 372 -6.30 -21.36 -38.86
C ALA A 372 -6.54 -22.81 -38.36
N VAL A 373 -6.44 -23.03 -37.05
CA VAL A 373 -6.67 -24.34 -36.40
C VAL A 373 -8.02 -24.32 -35.67
N GLN A 374 -8.86 -25.31 -35.95
CA GLN A 374 -10.16 -25.48 -35.30
C GLN A 374 -9.99 -26.16 -33.91
N PRO A 375 -10.47 -25.55 -32.81
CA PRO A 375 -10.49 -26.21 -31.51
C PRO A 375 -11.40 -27.45 -31.50
N SER A 376 -10.89 -28.56 -30.98
CA SER A 376 -11.58 -29.85 -30.81
C SER A 376 -11.61 -30.28 -29.33
N LEU A 377 -12.36 -31.35 -29.03
CA LEU A 377 -12.25 -32.04 -27.74
C LEU A 377 -10.93 -32.83 -27.68
N PRO A 378 -10.40 -33.09 -26.46
CA PRO A 378 -9.19 -33.91 -26.30
C PRO A 378 -9.41 -35.36 -26.75
N GLU A 379 -8.34 -36.02 -27.16
CA GLU A 379 -8.35 -37.46 -27.44
C GLU A 379 -8.79 -38.27 -26.21
N GLY A 380 -9.60 -39.31 -26.41
CA GLY A 380 -10.15 -40.12 -25.32
C GLY A 380 -11.27 -39.46 -24.52
N PHE A 381 -11.87 -38.36 -25.00
CA PHE A 381 -12.97 -37.65 -24.33
C PHE A 381 -14.11 -38.56 -23.81
N ASP A 382 -14.52 -39.55 -24.59
CA ASP A 382 -15.62 -40.46 -24.21
C ASP A 382 -15.26 -41.41 -23.04
N ALA A 383 -13.96 -41.58 -22.75
CA ALA A 383 -13.47 -42.34 -21.61
C ALA A 383 -13.26 -41.49 -20.33
N LEU A 384 -13.40 -40.16 -20.41
CA LEU A 384 -13.29 -39.25 -19.26
C LEU A 384 -14.52 -39.35 -18.35
N SER A 385 -14.38 -39.00 -17.06
CA SER A 385 -15.52 -38.88 -16.15
C SER A 385 -16.49 -37.78 -16.59
N SER A 386 -17.75 -37.85 -16.16
CA SER A 386 -18.77 -36.84 -16.50
C SER A 386 -18.37 -35.41 -16.09
N THR A 387 -17.63 -35.26 -15.00
CA THR A 387 -17.07 -33.98 -14.53
C THR A 387 -15.97 -33.47 -15.47
N GLU A 388 -15.02 -34.34 -15.84
CA GLU A 388 -13.93 -33.98 -16.76
C GLU A 388 -14.47 -33.67 -18.16
N GLN A 389 -15.46 -34.43 -18.64
CA GLN A 389 -16.17 -34.14 -19.88
C GLN A 389 -16.85 -32.76 -19.83
N ALA A 390 -17.48 -32.39 -18.71
CA ALA A 390 -18.07 -31.06 -18.56
C ALA A 390 -17.01 -29.95 -18.62
N ILE A 391 -15.90 -30.11 -17.88
CA ILE A 391 -14.75 -29.18 -17.90
C ILE A 391 -14.19 -29.03 -19.33
N SER A 392 -14.00 -30.14 -20.06
CA SER A 392 -13.49 -30.13 -21.43
C SER A 392 -14.48 -29.50 -22.43
N ARG A 393 -15.80 -29.70 -22.26
CA ARG A 393 -16.83 -28.99 -23.05
C ARG A 393 -16.80 -27.48 -22.80
N ASP A 394 -16.61 -27.04 -21.56
CA ASP A 394 -16.53 -25.61 -21.23
C ASP A 394 -15.21 -24.96 -21.66
N ALA A 395 -14.09 -25.68 -21.59
CA ALA A 395 -12.83 -25.26 -22.20
C ALA A 395 -12.97 -25.09 -23.72
N LEU A 396 -13.60 -26.05 -24.40
CA LEU A 396 -13.86 -25.95 -25.84
C LEU A 396 -14.75 -24.76 -26.19
N ARG A 397 -15.80 -24.47 -25.39
CA ARG A 397 -16.66 -23.26 -25.57
C ARG A 397 -15.85 -21.96 -25.48
N ARG A 398 -14.94 -21.83 -24.50
CA ARG A 398 -14.05 -20.66 -24.36
C ARG A 398 -13.07 -20.55 -25.53
N LEU A 399 -12.40 -21.65 -25.88
CA LEU A 399 -11.48 -21.70 -27.02
C LEU A 399 -12.17 -21.34 -28.35
N ARG A 400 -13.41 -21.78 -28.57
CA ARG A 400 -14.23 -21.41 -29.74
C ARG A 400 -14.55 -19.92 -29.77
N LEU A 401 -14.90 -19.31 -28.63
CA LEU A 401 -15.15 -17.87 -28.55
C LEU A 401 -13.89 -17.05 -28.85
N LYS A 402 -12.75 -17.43 -28.25
CA LYS A 402 -11.44 -16.80 -28.51
C LYS A 402 -11.01 -16.96 -29.98
N LYS A 403 -11.24 -18.14 -30.57
CA LYS A 403 -11.01 -18.41 -32.00
C LYS A 403 -11.94 -17.62 -32.92
N PHE A 404 -13.21 -17.49 -32.56
CA PHE A 404 -14.16 -16.68 -33.30
C PHE A 404 -13.75 -15.20 -33.27
N TYR A 405 -13.30 -14.67 -32.12
CA TYR A 405 -12.73 -13.33 -32.03
C TYR A 405 -11.51 -13.17 -32.95
N GLU A 406 -10.53 -14.10 -32.91
CA GLU A 406 -9.39 -14.05 -33.84
C GLU A 406 -9.83 -13.99 -35.31
N ILE A 407 -10.74 -14.86 -35.74
CA ILE A 407 -11.21 -14.90 -37.13
C ILE A 407 -12.00 -13.64 -37.50
N ALA A 408 -12.86 -13.16 -36.59
CA ALA A 408 -13.65 -11.95 -36.80
C ALA A 408 -12.76 -10.71 -36.90
N SER A 409 -11.81 -10.54 -35.98
CA SER A 409 -10.85 -9.43 -36.00
C SER A 409 -9.92 -9.51 -37.19
N ARG A 410 -9.33 -10.67 -37.52
CA ARG A 410 -8.54 -10.84 -38.76
C ARG A 410 -9.32 -10.43 -40.03
N LYS A 411 -10.65 -10.66 -40.06
CA LYS A 411 -11.51 -10.31 -41.20
C LYS A 411 -11.98 -8.85 -41.23
N PHE A 412 -12.33 -8.27 -40.07
CA PHE A 412 -13.01 -6.96 -40.00
C PHE A 412 -12.13 -5.84 -39.44
N ASN A 413 -11.11 -6.18 -38.66
CA ASN A 413 -10.17 -5.30 -37.96
C ASN A 413 -8.71 -5.83 -38.07
N PRO A 414 -8.17 -5.98 -39.29
CA PRO A 414 -6.89 -6.68 -39.52
C PRO A 414 -5.69 -6.02 -38.85
N THR A 415 -5.71 -4.68 -38.67
CA THR A 415 -4.63 -3.90 -38.05
C THR A 415 -4.29 -4.38 -36.64
N LEU A 416 -5.30 -4.78 -35.85
CA LEU A 416 -5.09 -5.35 -34.52
C LEU A 416 -4.29 -6.66 -34.59
N PHE A 417 -4.70 -7.59 -35.45
CA PHE A 417 -4.02 -8.89 -35.55
C PHE A 417 -2.68 -8.82 -36.26
N THR A 418 -2.45 -7.86 -37.16
CA THR A 418 -1.11 -7.56 -37.69
C THR A 418 -0.14 -7.16 -36.57
N ALA A 419 -0.57 -6.32 -35.62
CA ALA A 419 0.22 -5.98 -34.45
C ALA A 419 0.45 -7.20 -33.52
N MET A 420 -0.59 -8.01 -33.27
CA MET A 420 -0.46 -9.23 -32.46
C MET A 420 0.41 -10.31 -33.11
N ASP A 421 0.40 -10.48 -34.44
CA ASP A 421 1.28 -11.43 -35.13
C ASP A 421 2.75 -10.96 -35.04
N ALA A 422 3.00 -9.64 -35.16
CA ALA A 422 4.34 -9.08 -35.08
C ALA A 422 5.00 -9.23 -33.69
N THR A 423 4.22 -9.10 -32.60
CA THR A 423 4.73 -9.19 -31.21
C THR A 423 4.71 -10.62 -30.63
N ARG A 424 4.37 -11.64 -31.42
CA ARG A 424 4.30 -13.04 -30.98
C ARG A 424 5.51 -13.89 -31.34
N ASN A 425 6.57 -13.30 -31.89
CA ASN A 425 7.72 -14.08 -32.33
C ASN A 425 8.56 -14.57 -31.14
N HIS A 426 8.27 -15.79 -30.68
CA HIS A 426 8.97 -16.44 -29.57
C HIS A 426 10.48 -16.67 -29.79
N SER A 427 11.00 -16.51 -31.02
CA SER A 427 12.45 -16.54 -31.27
C SER A 427 13.12 -15.17 -31.13
N ASP A 428 12.35 -14.09 -31.12
CA ASP A 428 12.82 -12.71 -31.09
C ASP A 428 12.62 -12.10 -29.69
N PRO A 429 13.71 -11.83 -28.94
CA PRO A 429 13.63 -11.36 -27.55
C PRO A 429 13.04 -9.94 -27.43
N THR A 430 13.04 -9.15 -28.51
CA THR A 430 12.41 -7.81 -28.53
C THR A 430 10.89 -7.88 -28.34
N SER A 431 10.26 -9.01 -28.66
CA SER A 431 8.82 -9.25 -28.48
C SER A 431 8.35 -9.15 -27.02
N PHE A 432 9.23 -9.41 -26.05
CA PHE A 432 8.88 -9.47 -24.62
C PHE A 432 9.50 -8.33 -23.78
N ILE A 433 10.48 -7.61 -24.32
CA ILE A 433 11.27 -6.65 -23.55
C ILE A 433 10.43 -5.51 -22.97
N PHE A 434 9.53 -4.94 -23.77
CA PHE A 434 8.59 -3.89 -23.34
C PHE A 434 7.67 -4.36 -22.19
N HIS A 435 7.20 -5.61 -22.22
CA HIS A 435 6.36 -6.17 -21.17
C HIS A 435 7.13 -6.39 -19.85
N VAL A 436 8.38 -6.82 -19.95
CA VAL A 436 9.23 -7.13 -18.79
C VAL A 436 9.77 -5.85 -18.13
N ILE A 437 10.13 -4.84 -18.92
CA ILE A 437 10.51 -3.52 -18.41
C ILE A 437 9.39 -2.94 -17.57
N GLY A 438 8.15 -3.05 -18.09
CA GLY A 438 6.91 -2.71 -17.41
C GLY A 438 6.75 -3.29 -15.98
N GLN A 439 7.48 -4.35 -15.67
CA GLN A 439 7.38 -5.08 -14.40
C GLN A 439 8.68 -5.12 -13.60
N SER A 440 9.80 -4.68 -14.18
CA SER A 440 11.14 -4.73 -13.58
C SER A 440 11.23 -3.99 -12.23
N ALA A 441 10.53 -2.86 -12.08
CA ALA A 441 10.43 -2.12 -10.82
C ALA A 441 9.48 -2.75 -9.78
N SER A 442 8.77 -3.83 -10.11
CA SER A 442 7.92 -4.59 -9.19
C SER A 442 8.52 -5.93 -8.81
N TYR A 443 9.10 -6.66 -9.76
CA TYR A 443 9.59 -8.02 -9.56
C TYR A 443 11.13 -8.12 -9.55
N GLY A 444 11.84 -7.02 -9.80
CA GLY A 444 13.28 -6.90 -9.79
C GLY A 444 13.91 -6.89 -11.20
N PRO A 445 15.22 -6.57 -11.29
CA PRO A 445 15.90 -6.42 -12.58
C PRO A 445 16.24 -7.74 -13.29
N VAL A 446 16.20 -8.88 -12.59
CA VAL A 446 16.69 -10.18 -13.12
C VAL A 446 16.04 -10.61 -14.45
N PRO A 447 14.71 -10.46 -14.66
CA PRO A 447 14.09 -10.79 -15.94
C PRO A 447 14.51 -9.84 -17.09
N LEU A 448 14.84 -8.58 -16.78
CA LEU A 448 15.36 -7.62 -17.76
C LEU A 448 16.82 -7.93 -18.12
N GLU A 449 17.63 -8.31 -17.13
CA GLU A 449 19.03 -8.73 -17.29
C GLU A 449 19.14 -9.94 -18.25
N GLU A 450 18.31 -10.97 -18.05
CA GLU A 450 18.26 -12.13 -18.96
C GLU A 450 17.78 -11.77 -20.38
N LEU A 451 16.77 -10.89 -20.52
CA LEU A 451 16.33 -10.47 -21.85
C LEU A 451 17.37 -9.63 -22.59
N LEU A 452 18.14 -8.78 -21.91
CA LEU A 452 19.23 -8.01 -22.54
C LEU A 452 20.37 -8.94 -22.99
N ILE A 453 20.67 -10.02 -22.25
CA ILE A 453 21.59 -11.08 -22.68
C ILE A 453 21.05 -11.80 -23.93
N GLN A 454 19.75 -12.08 -24.01
CA GLN A 454 19.14 -12.67 -25.20
C GLN A 454 19.15 -11.73 -26.40
N VAL A 455 18.95 -10.42 -26.21
CA VAL A 455 19.10 -9.40 -27.26
C VAL A 455 20.55 -9.34 -27.75
N TYR A 456 21.52 -9.28 -26.84
CA TYR A 456 22.95 -9.29 -27.18
C TYR A 456 23.32 -10.52 -28.02
N GLY A 457 22.97 -11.72 -27.54
CA GLY A 457 23.25 -12.99 -28.23
C GLY A 457 22.47 -13.21 -29.53
N GLN A 458 21.57 -12.30 -29.91
CA GLN A 458 20.84 -12.32 -31.17
C GLN A 458 20.97 -11.00 -31.97
N TRP A 459 21.87 -10.10 -31.57
CA TRP A 459 21.90 -8.73 -32.07
C TRP A 459 22.01 -8.65 -33.59
N ASP A 460 22.92 -9.43 -34.19
CA ASP A 460 23.14 -9.46 -35.65
C ASP A 460 21.84 -9.76 -36.42
N LYS A 461 20.96 -10.60 -35.87
CA LYS A 461 19.65 -10.91 -36.48
C LYS A 461 18.66 -9.77 -36.31
N ILE A 462 18.70 -9.08 -35.18
CA ILE A 462 17.80 -7.95 -34.84
C ILE A 462 18.17 -6.74 -35.71
N ALA A 463 19.47 -6.41 -35.80
CA ALA A 463 19.99 -5.35 -36.65
C ALA A 463 19.68 -5.63 -38.13
N LEU A 464 20.03 -6.82 -38.65
CA LEU A 464 19.80 -7.20 -40.04
C LEU A 464 18.30 -7.20 -40.41
N LYS A 465 17.42 -7.67 -39.52
CA LYS A 465 15.95 -7.64 -39.70
C LYS A 465 15.43 -6.22 -39.93
N ASN A 466 16.07 -5.22 -39.31
CA ASN A 466 15.70 -3.81 -39.42
C ASN A 466 16.56 -3.04 -40.44
N GLY A 467 17.35 -3.74 -41.27
CA GLY A 467 18.16 -3.16 -42.34
C GLY A 467 19.42 -2.45 -41.86
N LEU A 468 19.93 -2.80 -40.68
CA LEU A 468 21.08 -2.17 -40.03
C LEU A 468 22.26 -3.13 -39.95
N ASP A 469 23.47 -2.61 -40.19
CA ASP A 469 24.74 -3.31 -40.02
C ASP A 469 25.58 -2.55 -38.98
N ILE A 470 25.22 -2.75 -37.69
CA ILE A 470 25.82 -2.07 -36.55
C ILE A 470 26.14 -3.08 -35.42
N PRO A 471 27.28 -2.96 -34.73
CA PRO A 471 27.58 -3.79 -33.57
C PRO A 471 26.62 -3.48 -32.41
N CYS A 472 26.49 -4.42 -31.47
CA CYS A 472 25.63 -4.22 -30.30
C CYS A 472 26.15 -3.06 -29.43
N PRO A 473 25.29 -2.11 -28.98
CA PRO A 473 25.71 -0.97 -28.16
C PRO A 473 26.31 -1.33 -26.78
N PHE A 474 26.16 -2.58 -26.35
CA PHE A 474 26.71 -3.11 -25.11
C PHE A 474 27.20 -4.55 -25.31
N SER A 475 28.11 -4.98 -24.44
CA SER A 475 28.68 -6.33 -24.42
C SER A 475 28.60 -6.97 -23.03
N PHE A 476 28.65 -8.30 -23.00
CA PHE A 476 28.76 -9.10 -21.78
C PHE A 476 29.91 -10.10 -21.94
N THR A 477 30.61 -10.40 -20.84
CA THR A 477 31.60 -11.49 -20.83
C THR A 477 30.91 -12.85 -20.70
N GLU A 478 31.61 -13.94 -21.05
CA GLU A 478 31.06 -15.30 -20.94
C GLU A 478 30.76 -15.69 -19.49
N ASP A 479 31.64 -15.29 -18.54
CA ASP A 479 31.42 -15.48 -17.11
C ASP A 479 30.18 -14.71 -16.61
N GLU A 480 30.01 -13.45 -17.01
CA GLU A 480 28.82 -12.66 -16.68
C GLU A 480 27.55 -13.31 -17.21
N ILE A 481 27.56 -13.80 -18.46
CA ILE A 481 26.39 -14.47 -19.06
C ILE A 481 26.01 -15.71 -18.26
N ASN A 482 26.99 -16.51 -17.85
CA ASN A 482 26.77 -17.74 -17.10
C ASN A 482 26.24 -17.45 -15.68
N GLU A 483 26.84 -16.51 -14.96
CA GLU A 483 26.38 -16.08 -13.62
C GLU A 483 24.96 -15.52 -13.66
N LYS A 484 24.68 -14.61 -14.60
CA LYS A 484 23.36 -13.96 -14.76
C LYS A 484 22.26 -14.97 -15.11
N ARG A 485 22.55 -15.93 -15.99
CA ARG A 485 21.63 -17.04 -16.33
C ARG A 485 21.33 -17.95 -15.15
N GLN A 486 22.34 -18.28 -14.33
CA GLN A 486 22.10 -19.06 -13.11
C GLN A 486 21.17 -18.30 -12.15
N ARG A 487 21.45 -17.00 -11.89
CA ARG A 487 20.58 -16.15 -11.07
C ARG A 487 19.15 -16.05 -11.62
N ALA A 488 18.99 -15.98 -12.94
CA ALA A 488 17.68 -15.98 -13.59
C ALA A 488 16.92 -17.31 -13.39
N GLN A 489 17.61 -18.44 -13.46
CA GLN A 489 17.01 -19.76 -13.24
C GLN A 489 16.57 -19.98 -11.78
N GLU A 490 17.38 -19.55 -10.81
CA GLU A 490 17.05 -19.55 -9.38
C GLU A 490 15.84 -18.66 -9.10
N TRP A 491 15.86 -17.42 -9.61
CA TRP A 491 14.74 -16.49 -9.51
C TRP A 491 13.46 -17.06 -10.11
N ALA A 492 13.52 -17.68 -11.29
CA ALA A 492 12.36 -18.24 -11.98
C ALA A 492 11.71 -19.43 -11.24
N ASN A 493 12.50 -20.19 -10.47
CA ASN A 493 11.97 -21.26 -9.62
C ASN A 493 11.17 -20.68 -8.45
N VAL A 494 11.75 -19.72 -7.71
CA VAL A 494 11.09 -19.05 -6.58
C VAL A 494 9.87 -18.23 -7.02
N PHE A 495 9.96 -17.51 -8.15
CA PHE A 495 8.87 -16.69 -8.67
C PHE A 495 7.66 -17.54 -9.08
N ARG A 496 7.88 -18.76 -9.60
CA ARG A 496 6.80 -19.71 -9.94
C ARG A 496 5.99 -20.14 -8.71
N GLU A 497 6.67 -20.39 -7.59
CA GLU A 497 6.01 -20.70 -6.31
C GLU A 497 5.27 -19.48 -5.76
N PHE A 498 5.88 -18.29 -5.86
CA PHE A 498 5.25 -17.02 -5.46
C PHE A 498 3.97 -16.73 -6.25
N GLU A 499 3.95 -16.85 -7.58
CA GLU A 499 2.71 -16.67 -8.37
C GLU A 499 1.67 -17.74 -8.05
N THR A 500 2.10 -19.00 -7.83
CA THR A 500 1.20 -20.09 -7.41
C THR A 500 0.58 -19.82 -6.04
N LEU A 501 1.29 -19.14 -5.15
CA LEU A 501 0.80 -18.72 -3.85
C LEU A 501 -0.14 -17.51 -3.97
N GLN A 502 0.26 -16.48 -4.73
CA GLN A 502 -0.52 -15.28 -4.96
C GLN A 502 -1.90 -15.60 -5.58
N THR A 503 -1.93 -16.37 -6.67
CA THR A 503 -3.16 -16.80 -7.36
C THR A 503 -4.13 -17.59 -6.47
N ARG A 504 -3.62 -18.31 -5.46
CA ARG A 504 -4.44 -19.07 -4.50
C ARG A 504 -4.97 -18.21 -3.37
N ILE A 505 -4.26 -17.15 -2.98
CA ILE A 505 -4.55 -16.37 -1.76
C ILE A 505 -5.33 -15.08 -2.06
N ALA A 506 -4.93 -14.22 -3.01
CA ALA A 506 -5.55 -12.89 -3.20
C ALA A 506 -5.33 -12.28 -4.60
N GLY A 507 -5.87 -11.06 -4.80
CA GLY A 507 -5.57 -10.22 -5.96
C GLY A 507 -4.11 -9.75 -6.01
N LYS A 508 -3.72 -9.10 -7.13
CA LYS A 508 -2.34 -8.65 -7.39
C LYS A 508 -1.78 -7.68 -6.33
N ASP A 509 -2.67 -6.94 -5.67
CA ASP A 509 -2.39 -5.94 -4.63
C ASP A 509 -2.77 -6.43 -3.21
N GLY A 510 -3.12 -7.71 -3.05
CA GLY A 510 -3.58 -8.26 -1.77
C GLY A 510 -5.04 -7.96 -1.43
N TRP A 511 -5.81 -7.34 -2.33
CA TRP A 511 -7.25 -7.11 -2.13
C TRP A 511 -8.07 -8.41 -2.11
N VAL A 512 -9.09 -8.43 -1.26
CA VAL A 512 -10.13 -9.46 -1.14
C VAL A 512 -11.49 -8.80 -0.85
N SER A 513 -12.59 -9.37 -1.38
CA SER A 513 -13.94 -8.90 -1.07
C SER A 513 -14.31 -9.21 0.40
N HIS A 514 -15.35 -8.60 0.96
CA HIS A 514 -15.79 -8.91 2.33
C HIS A 514 -16.23 -10.37 2.50
N GLU A 515 -16.89 -10.96 1.50
CA GLU A 515 -17.21 -12.40 1.47
C GLU A 515 -15.93 -13.26 1.45
N GLU A 516 -14.98 -12.93 0.57
CA GLU A 516 -13.69 -13.64 0.52
C GLU A 516 -12.81 -13.38 1.74
N THR A 517 -12.99 -12.29 2.48
CA THR A 517 -12.17 -11.95 3.67
C THR A 517 -12.37 -13.00 4.76
N LEU A 518 -13.61 -13.42 5.02
CA LEU A 518 -13.90 -14.54 5.91
C LEU A 518 -13.29 -15.85 5.37
N PHE A 519 -13.43 -16.14 4.07
CA PHE A 519 -12.80 -17.34 3.49
C PHE A 519 -11.26 -17.31 3.46
N ALA A 520 -10.63 -16.13 3.37
CA ALA A 520 -9.18 -15.97 3.37
C ALA A 520 -8.60 -16.07 4.79
N LEU A 521 -9.25 -15.45 5.78
CA LEU A 521 -8.93 -15.59 7.20
C LEU A 521 -9.18 -17.02 7.69
N VAL A 522 -10.29 -17.65 7.27
CA VAL A 522 -10.54 -19.07 7.53
C VAL A 522 -9.51 -19.94 6.80
N ARG A 523 -9.14 -19.70 5.53
CA ARG A 523 -8.03 -20.43 4.87
C ARG A 523 -6.68 -20.27 5.57
N ARG A 524 -6.50 -19.19 6.37
CA ARG A 524 -5.30 -18.93 7.21
C ARG A 524 -5.36 -19.62 8.58
N GLN A 525 -6.52 -20.11 9.04
CA GLN A 525 -6.69 -20.83 10.32
C GLN A 525 -7.19 -22.28 10.22
N LYS A 526 -8.00 -22.62 9.20
CA LYS A 526 -8.59 -23.94 8.91
C LYS A 526 -8.86 -24.11 7.41
N ARG A 527 -8.17 -25.05 6.75
CA ARG A 527 -8.82 -25.87 5.71
C ARG A 527 -9.67 -26.89 6.49
N PRO A 528 -10.99 -27.05 6.26
CA PRO A 528 -11.49 -27.72 5.05
C PRO A 528 -12.93 -27.36 4.58
N ASN A 529 -13.47 -28.13 3.60
CA ASN A 529 -14.89 -28.29 3.19
C ASN A 529 -15.53 -27.17 2.33
N GLY A 530 -16.44 -27.40 1.36
CA GLY A 530 -17.09 -28.63 0.85
C GLY A 530 -17.45 -28.51 -0.68
N LEU A 531 -18.55 -29.05 -1.24
CA LEU A 531 -19.65 -29.81 -0.63
C LEU A 531 -20.48 -30.76 -1.57
N PHE A 532 -20.66 -30.51 -2.88
CA PHE A 532 -21.71 -31.16 -3.72
C PHE A 532 -21.23 -32.22 -4.75
N VAL A 533 -20.47 -33.23 -4.32
CA VAL A 533 -20.38 -34.54 -5.01
C VAL A 533 -20.82 -35.65 -4.03
N ARG A 534 -21.89 -35.34 -3.29
CA ARG A 534 -22.15 -35.84 -1.93
C ARG A 534 -22.52 -37.33 -1.80
N HIS A 535 -22.65 -38.07 -2.90
CA HIS A 535 -22.87 -39.52 -2.90
C HIS A 535 -21.82 -40.31 -3.69
N TYR A 536 -21.12 -39.69 -4.66
CA TYR A 536 -20.07 -40.37 -5.44
C TYR A 536 -18.67 -40.16 -4.84
N GLN A 537 -18.42 -39.01 -4.22
CA GLN A 537 -17.19 -38.83 -3.45
C GLN A 537 -17.23 -39.67 -2.17
N ALA A 538 -18.33 -39.72 -1.41
CA ALA A 538 -18.37 -40.30 -0.06
C ALA A 538 -17.50 -41.57 0.12
N SER A 539 -17.70 -42.63 -0.68
CA SER A 539 -16.93 -43.88 -0.57
C SER A 539 -15.50 -43.78 -1.12
N ALA A 540 -15.28 -43.04 -2.21
CA ALA A 540 -13.97 -42.86 -2.83
C ALA A 540 -13.08 -41.90 -2.03
N SER A 541 -13.65 -40.85 -1.43
CA SER A 541 -13.03 -39.94 -0.49
C SER A 541 -12.90 -40.56 0.89
N LEU A 542 -13.74 -41.52 1.30
CA LEU A 542 -13.45 -42.31 2.50
C LEU A 542 -12.20 -43.15 2.26
N ALA A 543 -12.04 -43.79 1.09
CA ALA A 543 -10.84 -44.54 0.75
C ALA A 543 -9.60 -43.64 0.59
N LEU A 544 -9.69 -42.54 -0.18
CA LEU A 544 -8.58 -41.59 -0.38
C LEU A 544 -8.23 -40.84 0.91
N ALA A 545 -9.18 -40.28 1.65
CA ALA A 545 -8.87 -39.60 2.91
C ALA A 545 -8.43 -40.57 4.02
N PHE A 546 -8.83 -41.85 3.97
CA PHE A 546 -8.26 -42.87 4.85
C PHE A 546 -6.81 -43.19 4.46
N MET A 547 -6.51 -43.32 3.16
CA MET A 547 -5.14 -43.52 2.67
C MET A 547 -4.24 -42.31 2.93
N ASP A 548 -4.72 -41.09 2.71
CA ASP A 548 -4.00 -39.84 2.99
C ASP A 548 -3.77 -39.68 4.50
N ALA A 549 -4.78 -39.93 5.34
CA ALA A 549 -4.63 -39.88 6.81
C ALA A 549 -3.77 -41.02 7.37
N PHE A 550 -3.71 -42.18 6.70
CA PHE A 550 -2.76 -43.25 7.04
C PHE A 550 -1.37 -43.04 6.43
N SER A 551 -1.19 -42.19 5.41
CA SER A 551 0.10 -41.98 4.74
C SER A 551 1.25 -41.64 5.70
N PRO A 552 1.08 -40.75 6.71
CA PRO A 552 2.15 -40.43 7.66
C PRO A 552 2.61 -41.67 8.45
N LEU A 553 1.67 -42.58 8.71
CA LEU A 553 1.81 -43.82 9.48
C LEU A 553 2.32 -44.98 8.59
N ILE A 554 1.93 -45.02 7.31
CA ILE A 554 2.55 -45.84 6.26
C ILE A 554 4.02 -45.47 6.13
N ASP A 555 4.33 -44.18 6.09
CA ASP A 555 5.69 -43.66 5.90
C ASP A 555 6.55 -43.91 7.14
N ALA A 556 6.06 -43.62 8.34
CA ALA A 556 6.76 -44.01 9.58
C ALA A 556 7.05 -45.51 9.67
N VAL A 557 6.14 -46.37 9.18
CA VAL A 557 6.36 -47.83 9.12
C VAL A 557 7.31 -48.25 7.98
N LYS A 558 7.37 -47.50 6.86
CA LYS A 558 8.42 -47.69 5.84
C LYS A 558 9.80 -47.40 6.42
N ASP A 559 9.92 -46.36 7.23
CA ASP A 559 11.17 -45.91 7.82
C ASP A 559 11.63 -46.85 8.96
N CYS A 560 10.72 -47.29 9.84
CA CYS A 560 11.04 -48.24 10.92
C CYS A 560 11.20 -49.70 10.47
N ALA A 561 10.57 -50.12 9.36
CA ALA A 561 10.59 -51.52 8.90
C ALA A 561 10.46 -51.62 7.35
N PRO A 562 11.53 -51.30 6.61
CA PRO A 562 11.51 -51.27 5.15
C PRO A 562 11.20 -52.67 4.56
N GLY A 563 10.02 -52.78 3.96
CA GLY A 563 9.47 -54.02 3.39
C GLY A 563 7.98 -54.24 3.69
N TYR A 564 7.48 -53.69 4.81
CA TYR A 564 6.07 -53.86 5.21
C TYR A 564 5.12 -52.84 4.54
N GLY A 565 5.61 -51.65 4.18
CA GLY A 565 4.78 -50.58 3.58
C GLY A 565 4.07 -50.96 2.27
N GLY A 566 4.72 -51.72 1.39
CA GLY A 566 4.09 -52.20 0.15
C GLY A 566 2.98 -53.23 0.39
N LEU A 567 3.14 -54.07 1.43
CA LEU A 567 2.16 -55.08 1.83
C LEU A 567 0.92 -54.43 2.47
N ALA A 568 1.10 -53.33 3.21
CA ALA A 568 0.00 -52.59 3.80
C ALA A 568 -0.91 -51.97 2.73
N ILE A 569 -0.33 -51.27 1.74
CA ILE A 569 -1.06 -50.65 0.62
C ILE A 569 -1.88 -51.70 -0.16
N ALA A 570 -1.26 -52.84 -0.51
CA ALA A 570 -1.94 -53.93 -1.21
C ALA A 570 -3.10 -54.53 -0.40
N THR A 571 -2.91 -54.68 0.92
CA THR A 571 -3.93 -55.27 1.82
C THR A 571 -5.13 -54.34 2.00
N ILE A 572 -4.89 -53.03 2.15
CA ILE A 572 -5.94 -52.00 2.27
C ILE A 572 -6.71 -51.87 0.94
N SER A 573 -6.00 -51.87 -0.19
CA SER A 573 -6.65 -51.84 -1.53
C SER A 573 -7.56 -53.05 -1.77
N LEU A 574 -7.13 -54.24 -1.36
CA LEU A 574 -7.95 -55.45 -1.47
C LEU A 574 -9.25 -55.35 -0.64
N LEU A 575 -9.20 -54.72 0.53
CA LEU A 575 -10.35 -54.53 1.41
C LEU A 575 -11.41 -53.60 0.76
N PHE A 576 -10.99 -52.51 0.12
CA PHE A 576 -11.90 -51.61 -0.62
C PHE A 576 -12.49 -52.26 -1.89
N VAL A 577 -11.73 -53.08 -2.62
CA VAL A 577 -12.24 -53.84 -3.77
C VAL A 577 -13.33 -54.83 -3.35
N VAL A 578 -13.18 -55.43 -2.17
CA VAL A 578 -14.11 -56.43 -1.63
C VAL A 578 -15.35 -55.80 -0.98
N ALA A 579 -15.21 -54.65 -0.31
CA ALA A 579 -16.33 -53.90 0.27
C ALA A 579 -17.38 -53.47 -0.78
N ARG A 580 -16.98 -53.34 -2.06
CA ARG A 580 -17.84 -52.94 -3.21
C ARG A 580 -19.08 -53.83 -3.45
N LYS A 581 -19.27 -54.95 -2.75
CA LYS A 581 -20.50 -55.75 -2.81
C LYS A 581 -20.93 -56.30 -1.44
N LYS A 582 -21.85 -55.59 -0.76
CA LYS A 582 -23.13 -56.08 -0.17
C LYS A 582 -23.51 -55.30 1.10
N ASP A 583 -24.60 -54.54 0.99
CA ASP A 583 -25.02 -53.37 1.77
C ASP A 583 -25.31 -53.58 3.29
N GLY A 584 -25.14 -54.80 3.81
CA GLY A 584 -25.52 -55.14 5.19
C GLY A 584 -24.49 -54.75 6.26
N ILE A 585 -23.19 -54.82 5.92
CA ILE A 585 -22.08 -54.76 6.89
C ILE A 585 -21.31 -53.45 6.80
N GLU A 586 -21.54 -52.68 5.73
CA GLU A 586 -20.94 -51.38 5.49
C GLU A 586 -21.08 -50.43 6.68
N ARG A 587 -22.24 -50.40 7.37
CA ARG A 587 -22.44 -49.53 8.54
C ARG A 587 -21.51 -49.83 9.72
N LYS A 588 -21.11 -51.09 9.93
CA LYS A 588 -20.20 -51.49 11.03
C LYS A 588 -18.73 -51.36 10.65
N LEU A 589 -18.42 -51.52 9.37
CA LEU A 589 -17.09 -51.25 8.81
C LEU A 589 -16.81 -49.75 8.74
N ALA A 590 -17.77 -48.96 8.27
CA ALA A 590 -17.70 -47.51 8.16
C ALA A 590 -17.56 -46.84 9.54
N SER A 591 -18.35 -47.23 10.55
CA SER A 591 -18.20 -46.64 11.90
C SER A 591 -16.86 -46.96 12.56
N THR A 592 -16.29 -48.14 12.28
CA THR A 592 -14.92 -48.49 12.70
C THR A 592 -13.89 -47.62 11.99
N ILE A 593 -14.03 -47.44 10.67
CA ILE A 593 -13.14 -46.63 9.84
C ILE A 593 -13.23 -45.14 10.20
N GLU A 594 -14.43 -44.59 10.49
CA GLU A 594 -14.60 -43.21 10.96
C GLU A 594 -14.03 -43.01 12.36
N GLY A 595 -14.26 -43.95 13.29
CA GLY A 595 -13.65 -43.91 14.62
C GLY A 595 -12.12 -44.02 14.63
N ILE A 596 -11.53 -44.50 13.53
CA ILE A 596 -10.08 -44.47 13.27
C ILE A 596 -9.70 -43.14 12.59
N ARG A 597 -10.42 -42.71 11.54
CA ARG A 597 -10.21 -41.46 10.81
C ARG A 597 -10.23 -40.24 11.73
N ASP A 598 -11.17 -40.15 12.66
CA ASP A 598 -11.32 -39.00 13.53
C ASP A 598 -10.25 -38.95 14.65
N ARG A 599 -9.42 -40.00 14.78
CA ARG A 599 -8.28 -40.06 15.72
C ARG A 599 -6.92 -39.92 15.04
N LEU A 600 -6.84 -39.98 13.71
CA LEU A 600 -5.60 -39.85 12.92
C LEU A 600 -5.02 -38.42 12.82
N PRO A 601 -5.79 -37.31 12.78
CA PRO A 601 -5.25 -35.95 12.64
C PRO A 601 -4.27 -35.52 13.76
N ALA A 602 -4.33 -36.19 14.91
CA ALA A 602 -3.36 -36.00 15.98
C ALA A 602 -1.96 -36.53 15.59
N ILE A 603 -1.88 -37.56 14.76
CA ILE A 603 -0.63 -38.28 14.43
C ILE A 603 0.23 -37.51 13.41
N ASP A 604 -0.40 -36.78 12.48
CA ASP A 604 0.31 -35.86 11.57
C ASP A 604 1.10 -34.79 12.32
N LEU A 605 0.52 -34.25 13.41
CA LEU A 605 1.14 -33.23 14.25
C LEU A 605 2.43 -33.73 14.92
N TYR A 606 2.55 -35.04 15.14
CA TYR A 606 3.73 -35.65 15.74
C TYR A 606 4.89 -35.77 14.74
N LYS A 607 4.62 -35.88 13.43
CA LYS A 607 5.68 -35.98 12.42
C LYS A 607 6.54 -34.70 12.31
N SER A 608 6.01 -33.55 12.70
CA SER A 608 6.76 -32.27 12.80
C SER A 608 7.40 -31.99 14.17
N ILE A 609 7.34 -32.96 15.10
CA ILE A 609 7.82 -32.80 16.49
C ILE A 609 9.05 -33.69 16.79
N TYR A 610 9.33 -34.67 15.91
CA TYR A 610 10.33 -35.73 16.12
C TYR A 610 11.63 -35.43 15.35
N ASP A 611 12.55 -34.71 15.99
CA ASP A 611 13.90 -34.43 15.42
C ASP A 611 15.03 -34.39 16.47
N GLU A 612 14.78 -34.84 17.71
CA GLU A 612 15.77 -34.80 18.81
C GLU A 612 15.75 -36.11 19.62
N ASN A 613 16.82 -36.92 19.56
CA ASN A 613 16.94 -38.26 20.17
C ASN A 613 16.59 -38.33 21.67
N HIS A 614 15.31 -38.48 22.02
CA HIS A 614 14.84 -38.59 23.42
C HIS A 614 14.18 -39.95 23.69
N ALA A 615 14.32 -40.48 24.90
CA ALA A 615 13.83 -41.83 25.26
C ALA A 615 12.32 -42.06 25.11
N LEU A 616 11.54 -40.97 25.03
CA LEU A 616 10.08 -41.00 24.83
C LEU A 616 9.69 -41.28 23.37
N ASP A 617 10.57 -40.98 22.41
CA ASP A 617 10.28 -41.12 20.98
C ASP A 617 10.30 -42.59 20.56
N SER A 618 11.23 -43.38 21.11
CA SER A 618 11.25 -44.85 20.97
C SER A 618 9.99 -45.50 21.53
N GLU A 619 9.42 -44.97 22.62
CA GLU A 619 8.18 -45.51 23.19
C GLU A 619 6.98 -45.23 22.27
N MET A 620 6.91 -44.02 21.69
CA MET A 620 5.89 -43.67 20.71
C MET A 620 5.99 -44.52 19.43
N GLN A 621 7.20 -44.65 18.86
CA GLN A 621 7.45 -45.47 17.67
C GLN A 621 7.01 -46.93 17.89
N SER A 622 7.32 -47.52 19.04
CA SER A 622 6.88 -48.87 19.43
C SER A 622 5.35 -49.00 19.44
N LYS A 623 4.63 -48.04 20.03
CA LYS A 623 3.15 -48.03 20.05
C LYS A 623 2.55 -47.83 18.66
N ILE A 624 3.16 -47.01 17.80
CA ILE A 624 2.77 -46.80 16.39
C ILE A 624 2.86 -48.11 15.60
N ILE A 625 3.96 -48.87 15.73
CA ILE A 625 4.16 -50.16 15.06
C ILE A 625 3.14 -51.20 15.54
N HIS A 626 2.86 -51.27 16.85
CA HIS A 626 1.88 -52.20 17.42
C HIS A 626 0.44 -51.91 16.94
N ALA A 627 0.06 -50.63 16.84
CA ALA A 627 -1.22 -50.23 16.26
C ALA A 627 -1.35 -50.70 14.81
N TYR A 628 -0.24 -50.67 14.04
CA TYR A 628 -0.20 -51.10 12.65
C TYR A 628 -0.44 -52.61 12.47
N GLN A 629 0.25 -53.44 13.25
CA GLN A 629 0.08 -54.89 13.22
C GLN A 629 -1.38 -55.27 13.52
N THR A 630 -1.95 -54.66 14.56
CA THR A 630 -3.35 -54.86 14.97
C THR A 630 -4.33 -54.47 13.85
N PHE A 631 -4.04 -53.42 13.09
CA PHE A 631 -4.86 -52.97 11.96
C PHE A 631 -4.76 -53.88 10.72
N ILE A 632 -3.56 -54.42 10.41
CA ILE A 632 -3.38 -55.39 9.33
C ILE A 632 -4.13 -56.70 9.63
N GLU A 633 -4.10 -57.18 10.88
CA GLU A 633 -4.89 -58.34 11.30
C GLU A 633 -6.39 -58.14 11.09
N PHE A 634 -6.93 -56.96 11.45
CA PHE A 634 -8.32 -56.60 11.19
C PHE A 634 -8.65 -56.66 9.69
N CYS A 635 -7.78 -56.13 8.84
CA CYS A 635 -7.98 -56.16 7.38
C CYS A 635 -7.99 -57.59 6.82
N ILE A 636 -7.12 -58.47 7.32
CA ILE A 636 -7.08 -59.88 6.91
C ILE A 636 -8.36 -60.61 7.34
N SER A 637 -8.84 -60.40 8.57
CA SER A 637 -10.09 -61.00 9.05
C SER A 637 -11.32 -60.50 8.28
N ALA A 638 -11.35 -59.22 7.89
CA ALA A 638 -12.37 -58.69 7.01
C ALA A 638 -12.39 -59.38 5.62
N VAL A 639 -11.23 -59.51 4.97
CA VAL A 639 -11.13 -60.19 3.65
C VAL A 639 -11.52 -61.68 3.74
N LYS A 640 -11.19 -62.36 4.85
CA LYS A 640 -11.63 -63.75 5.10
C LYS A 640 -13.16 -63.85 5.20
N TYR A 641 -13.80 -62.94 5.92
CA TYR A 641 -15.26 -62.90 6.08
C TYR A 641 -15.99 -62.85 4.73
N TYR A 642 -15.58 -61.94 3.84
CA TYR A 642 -16.23 -61.76 2.53
C TYR A 642 -16.02 -62.94 1.56
N LYS A 643 -15.02 -63.80 1.76
CA LYS A 643 -14.84 -65.03 0.96
C LYS A 643 -15.88 -66.13 1.26
N GLY A 644 -16.59 -66.06 2.39
CA GLY A 644 -17.38 -67.18 2.90
C GLY A 644 -18.77 -67.39 2.28
N HIS A 645 -19.39 -66.39 1.65
CA HIS A 645 -20.79 -66.44 1.21
C HIS A 645 -21.01 -65.86 -0.20
N GLY A 646 -20.77 -66.69 -1.23
CA GLY A 646 -21.07 -66.30 -2.62
C GLY A 646 -20.26 -67.00 -3.72
N ALA A 647 -19.79 -68.24 -3.50
CA ALA A 647 -18.94 -68.93 -4.48
C ALA A 647 -19.73 -69.48 -5.67
N ARG A 648 -19.90 -68.68 -6.74
CA ARG A 648 -19.92 -69.14 -8.15
C ARG A 648 -19.96 -67.97 -9.16
N LYS A 649 -19.12 -68.09 -10.19
CA LYS A 649 -18.85 -67.19 -11.36
C LYS A 649 -17.64 -66.24 -11.21
N TYR A 650 -17.03 -65.95 -12.38
CA TYR A 650 -15.84 -65.11 -12.66
C TYR A 650 -14.45 -65.77 -12.49
N PRO A 651 -13.89 -66.39 -13.56
CA PRO A 651 -12.52 -66.95 -13.59
C PRO A 651 -11.41 -65.88 -13.63
N THR A 652 -11.72 -64.66 -14.08
CA THR A 652 -10.76 -63.57 -14.29
C THR A 652 -10.05 -63.12 -13.01
N PHE A 653 -10.65 -63.33 -11.83
CA PHE A 653 -10.02 -63.05 -10.55
C PHE A 653 -8.86 -64.00 -10.20
N TRP A 654 -8.82 -65.20 -10.79
CA TRP A 654 -7.76 -66.17 -10.56
C TRP A 654 -6.49 -65.87 -11.38
N VAL A 655 -6.66 -65.25 -12.55
CA VAL A 655 -5.56 -64.83 -13.43
C VAL A 655 -4.74 -63.70 -12.82
N LEU A 656 -5.39 -62.69 -12.22
CA LEU A 656 -4.71 -61.52 -11.65
C LEU A 656 -3.85 -61.83 -10.41
N ILE A 657 -4.17 -62.91 -9.69
CA ILE A 657 -3.45 -63.34 -8.49
C ILE A 657 -2.28 -64.27 -8.85
N THR A 658 -2.41 -65.05 -9.93
CA THR A 658 -1.37 -66.00 -10.36
C THR A 658 -0.22 -65.35 -11.15
N SER A 659 -0.42 -64.13 -11.66
CA SER A 659 0.60 -63.33 -12.34
C SER A 659 1.64 -62.69 -11.41
N PHE A 660 1.40 -62.60 -10.09
CA PHE A 660 2.41 -62.13 -9.12
C PHE A 660 3.36 -63.26 -8.71
N LYS A 661 4.30 -63.59 -9.59
CA LYS A 661 5.50 -64.40 -9.27
C LYS A 661 6.77 -63.54 -9.36
N THR A 662 7.22 -63.04 -8.22
CA THR A 662 8.64 -62.72 -7.99
C THR A 662 9.08 -63.26 -6.64
N SER A 663 10.33 -63.69 -6.57
CA SER A 663 10.89 -64.49 -5.49
C SER A 663 11.18 -63.66 -4.23
N ASN A 664 10.52 -63.99 -3.11
CA ASN A 664 11.02 -63.61 -1.78
C ASN A 664 10.58 -64.61 -0.71
N ALA A 665 11.55 -65.17 0.03
CA ALA A 665 11.33 -66.27 0.98
C ALA A 665 10.54 -65.86 2.25
N SER A 666 10.43 -64.55 2.54
CA SER A 666 9.72 -64.00 3.69
C SER A 666 8.20 -64.23 3.68
N LEU A 667 7.61 -64.53 2.52
CA LEU A 667 6.17 -64.85 2.39
C LEU A 667 5.79 -66.25 2.91
N GLY A 668 6.77 -67.11 3.24
CA GLY A 668 6.52 -68.48 3.71
C GLY A 668 5.67 -68.58 4.99
N ARG A 669 5.77 -67.62 5.92
CA ARG A 669 4.93 -67.58 7.13
C ARG A 669 3.48 -67.22 6.83
N TRP A 670 3.25 -66.29 5.90
CA TRP A 670 1.92 -65.77 5.58
C TRP A 670 1.02 -66.81 4.88
N ARG A 671 1.62 -67.79 4.19
CA ARG A 671 0.89 -68.92 3.61
C ARG A 671 0.21 -69.81 4.67
N LYS A 672 0.73 -69.86 5.92
CA LYS A 672 0.07 -70.53 7.06
C LYS A 672 -1.02 -69.68 7.72
N ALA A 673 -0.89 -68.34 7.73
CA ALA A 673 -1.91 -67.44 8.28
C ALA A 673 -3.23 -67.42 7.47
N LEU A 674 -3.23 -67.96 6.25
CA LEU A 674 -4.43 -68.16 5.42
C LEU A 674 -5.25 -69.43 5.77
N VAL A 675 -4.78 -70.25 6.70
CA VAL A 675 -5.59 -71.33 7.30
C VAL A 675 -6.75 -70.71 8.13
N PRO A 676 -7.92 -71.36 8.23
CA PRO A 676 -9.07 -70.79 8.93
C PRO A 676 -8.83 -70.78 10.45
N GLY A 677 -8.83 -69.58 11.03
CA GLY A 677 -8.95 -69.37 12.47
C GLY A 677 -10.12 -68.41 12.70
N ASN A 678 -11.11 -68.82 13.49
CA ASN A 678 -12.31 -68.04 13.75
C ASN A 678 -11.99 -66.90 14.72
N THR A 679 -11.71 -65.70 14.21
CA THR A 679 -11.82 -64.45 14.97
C THR A 679 -12.87 -63.56 14.35
N SER A 680 -13.80 -63.09 15.17
CA SER A 680 -14.91 -62.24 14.73
C SER A 680 -14.40 -60.82 14.45
N ILE A 681 -14.87 -60.22 13.36
CA ILE A 681 -14.45 -58.87 12.91
C ILE A 681 -14.65 -57.79 13.99
N GLY A 682 -15.55 -58.02 14.96
CA GLY A 682 -15.80 -57.12 16.08
C GLY A 682 -14.65 -57.05 17.09
N GLU A 683 -13.99 -58.15 17.42
CA GLU A 683 -12.92 -58.17 18.42
C GLU A 683 -11.65 -57.49 17.89
N SER A 684 -11.33 -57.74 16.61
CA SER A 684 -10.21 -57.09 15.93
C SER A 684 -10.40 -55.56 15.84
N SER A 685 -11.64 -55.08 15.66
CA SER A 685 -11.98 -53.64 15.64
C SER A 685 -11.64 -52.95 16.96
N THR A 686 -12.01 -53.54 18.09
CA THR A 686 -11.82 -52.91 19.42
C THR A 686 -10.35 -52.71 19.78
N ARG A 687 -9.48 -53.67 19.44
CA ARG A 687 -8.02 -53.59 19.72
C ARG A 687 -7.33 -52.46 18.95
N VAL A 688 -7.75 -52.20 17.71
CA VAL A 688 -7.24 -51.08 16.90
C VAL A 688 -7.59 -49.75 17.56
N GLN A 689 -8.84 -49.60 18.00
CA GLN A 689 -9.30 -48.37 18.65
C GLN A 689 -8.53 -48.04 19.94
N SER A 690 -8.24 -49.02 20.78
CA SER A 690 -7.45 -48.80 22.01
C SER A 690 -6.00 -48.41 21.74
N SER A 691 -5.36 -49.01 20.72
CA SER A 691 -3.96 -48.73 20.38
C SER A 691 -3.76 -47.28 19.91
N ILE A 692 -4.72 -46.74 19.15
CA ILE A 692 -4.67 -45.36 18.63
C ILE A 692 -4.83 -44.32 19.76
N VAL A 693 -5.64 -44.60 20.78
CA VAL A 693 -5.83 -43.67 21.93
C VAL A 693 -4.53 -43.52 22.73
N GLY A 694 -3.74 -44.57 22.88
CA GLY A 694 -2.45 -44.52 23.57
C GLY A 694 -1.42 -43.61 22.90
N ILE A 695 -1.38 -43.58 21.56
CA ILE A 695 -0.48 -42.72 20.78
C ILE A 695 -0.84 -41.25 20.97
N ARG A 696 -2.15 -40.92 20.94
CA ARG A 696 -2.63 -39.55 21.07
C ARG A 696 -2.23 -38.89 22.39
N ARG A 697 -2.39 -39.60 23.51
CA ARG A 697 -2.09 -39.05 24.85
C ARG A 697 -0.62 -38.61 24.98
N LEU A 698 0.31 -39.49 24.58
CA LEU A 698 1.75 -39.25 24.72
C LEU A 698 2.23 -38.11 23.80
N GLY A 699 1.60 -37.96 22.64
CA GLY A 699 1.88 -36.85 21.74
C GLY A 699 1.26 -35.50 22.15
N GLU A 700 0.12 -35.49 22.85
CA GLU A 700 -0.44 -34.26 23.46
C GLU A 700 0.53 -33.68 24.53
N GLU A 701 1.21 -34.55 25.30
CA GLU A 701 2.25 -34.16 26.26
C GLU A 701 3.50 -33.54 25.58
N LEU A 702 3.91 -34.07 24.41
CA LEU A 702 5.02 -33.53 23.60
C LEU A 702 4.70 -32.16 22.97
N VAL A 703 3.47 -31.95 22.48
CA VAL A 703 3.03 -30.66 21.92
C VAL A 703 3.12 -29.55 22.97
N ALA A 704 2.66 -29.81 24.20
CA ALA A 704 2.69 -28.84 25.30
C ALA A 704 4.13 -28.37 25.59
N LYS A 705 5.08 -29.32 25.71
CA LYS A 705 6.50 -29.04 25.95
C LYS A 705 7.14 -28.15 24.88
N ASN A 706 6.75 -28.33 23.61
CA ASN A 706 7.27 -27.53 22.49
C ASN A 706 6.63 -26.14 22.39
N VAL A 707 5.34 -25.99 22.70
CA VAL A 707 4.69 -24.67 22.79
C VAL A 707 5.39 -23.80 23.84
N ASP A 708 5.75 -24.35 24.99
CA ASP A 708 6.47 -23.61 26.02
C ASP A 708 7.95 -23.32 25.67
N ARG A 709 8.55 -24.06 24.72
CA ARG A 709 9.87 -23.70 24.15
C ARG A 709 9.76 -22.50 23.22
N ILE A 710 8.72 -22.45 22.38
CA ILE A 710 8.48 -21.34 21.44
C ILE A 710 8.15 -20.04 22.19
N LYS A 711 7.29 -20.09 23.24
CA LYS A 711 7.00 -18.91 24.08
C LYS A 711 8.27 -18.24 24.62
N ARG A 712 9.15 -19.03 25.24
CA ARG A 712 10.44 -18.54 25.79
C ARG A 712 11.35 -17.91 24.74
N SER A 713 11.31 -18.39 23.49
CA SER A 713 12.07 -17.79 22.38
C SER A 713 11.47 -16.45 21.94
N ASN A 714 10.15 -16.33 21.89
CA ASN A 714 9.48 -15.05 21.60
C ASN A 714 9.75 -14.01 22.71
N GLU A 715 9.67 -14.41 23.97
CA GLU A 715 10.02 -13.58 25.15
C GLU A 715 11.50 -13.12 25.14
N GLU A 716 12.39 -13.82 24.44
CA GLU A 716 13.78 -13.37 24.22
C GLU A 716 13.90 -12.39 23.06
N LEU A 717 13.13 -12.57 21.99
CA LEU A 717 13.06 -11.63 20.86
C LEU A 717 12.46 -10.28 21.28
N ASP A 718 11.38 -10.28 22.06
CA ASP A 718 10.77 -9.05 22.59
C ASP A 718 11.75 -8.27 23.48
N ARG A 719 12.54 -8.97 24.32
CA ARG A 719 13.62 -8.36 25.11
C ARG A 719 14.70 -7.72 24.23
N LYS A 720 15.08 -8.35 23.10
CA LYS A 720 16.06 -7.80 22.15
C LYS A 720 15.55 -6.58 21.40
N ILE A 721 14.25 -6.53 21.06
CA ILE A 721 13.61 -5.35 20.46
C ILE A 721 13.66 -4.17 21.45
N LEU A 722 13.23 -4.39 22.69
CA LEU A 722 13.31 -3.37 23.75
C LEU A 722 14.74 -2.87 24.01
N GLU A 723 15.74 -3.76 23.94
CA GLU A 723 17.15 -3.37 24.06
C GLU A 723 17.64 -2.51 22.89
N LEU A 724 17.19 -2.79 21.66
CA LEU A 724 17.53 -2.01 20.47
C LEU A 724 16.86 -0.64 20.47
N ASP A 725 15.59 -0.55 20.84
CA ASP A 725 14.87 0.73 20.97
C ASP A 725 15.53 1.63 22.02
N ARG A 726 15.95 1.04 23.17
CA ARG A 726 16.73 1.75 24.20
C ARG A 726 18.06 2.29 23.66
N LYS A 727 18.81 1.49 22.90
CA LYS A 727 20.08 1.92 22.27
C LYS A 727 19.89 2.99 21.20
N LEU A 728 18.77 2.97 20.48
CA LEU A 728 18.43 3.98 19.49
C LEU A 728 18.12 5.32 20.18
N LEU A 729 17.39 5.31 21.29
CA LEU A 729 17.16 6.50 22.11
C LEU A 729 18.46 7.07 22.69
N GLU A 730 19.34 6.21 23.24
CA GLU A 730 20.69 6.59 23.72
C GLU A 730 21.60 7.17 22.61
N LEU A 731 21.38 6.78 21.36
CA LEU A 731 22.07 7.38 20.21
C LEU A 731 21.49 8.75 19.86
N GLN A 732 20.16 8.87 19.78
CA GLN A 732 19.49 10.15 19.50
C GLN A 732 19.82 11.21 20.54
N ASP A 733 19.74 10.87 21.84
CA ASP A 733 20.04 11.81 22.93
C ASP A 733 21.50 12.29 22.90
N ARG A 734 22.47 11.41 22.57
CA ARG A 734 23.87 11.81 22.38
C ARG A 734 24.04 12.81 21.22
N PHE A 735 23.33 12.64 20.12
CA PHE A 735 23.39 13.58 19.00
C PHE A 735 22.64 14.89 19.30
N SER A 736 21.59 14.88 20.13
CA SER A 736 20.95 16.10 20.62
C SER A 736 21.93 16.92 21.46
N GLU A 737 22.63 16.28 22.41
CA GLU A 737 23.64 16.96 23.25
C GLU A 737 24.82 17.51 22.42
N GLU A 738 25.28 16.83 21.36
CA GLU A 738 26.31 17.37 20.43
C GLU A 738 25.87 18.70 19.78
N VAL A 739 24.58 18.83 19.45
CA VAL A 739 24.01 20.04 18.84
C VAL A 739 23.85 21.15 19.88
N ILE A 740 23.47 20.82 21.12
CA ILE A 740 23.40 21.76 22.24
C ILE A 740 24.80 22.29 22.61
N ASP A 741 25.81 21.43 22.60
CA ASP A 741 27.20 21.82 22.86
C ASP A 741 27.73 22.77 21.77
N ARG A 742 27.45 22.46 20.50
CA ARG A 742 27.75 23.35 19.37
C ARG A 742 27.05 24.71 19.49
N PHE A 743 25.82 24.75 20.03
CA PHE A 743 25.13 26.01 20.34
C PHE A 743 25.89 26.81 21.41
N ARG A 744 26.35 26.17 22.50
CA ARG A 744 27.14 26.84 23.55
C ARG A 744 28.40 27.50 22.99
N THR A 745 29.22 26.78 22.22
CA THR A 745 30.42 27.34 21.59
C THR A 745 30.07 28.47 20.61
N THR A 746 29.02 28.32 19.81
CA THR A 746 28.57 29.35 18.84
C THR A 746 28.23 30.68 19.50
N PHE A 747 27.60 30.66 20.66
CA PHE A 747 27.16 31.84 21.39
C PHE A 747 28.07 32.24 22.56
N GLN A 748 29.25 31.62 22.68
CA GLN A 748 30.21 31.86 23.77
C GLN A 748 29.62 31.62 25.18
N LEU A 749 28.74 30.62 25.28
CA LEU A 749 28.04 30.20 26.50
C LEU A 749 28.66 28.92 27.11
N GLU A 750 29.96 28.68 26.90
CA GLU A 750 30.65 27.45 27.35
C GLU A 750 30.69 27.31 28.88
N GLY A 751 30.65 28.43 29.61
CA GLY A 751 30.50 28.45 31.08
C GLY A 751 29.05 28.39 31.59
N PHE A 752 28.05 28.19 30.72
CA PHE A 752 26.63 28.16 31.12
C PHE A 752 26.25 26.80 31.73
N SER A 753 25.93 26.80 33.03
CA SER A 753 25.28 25.69 33.72
C SER A 753 24.02 26.15 34.45
N GLN A 754 23.07 25.24 34.66
CA GLN A 754 21.84 25.52 35.42
C GLN A 754 22.18 25.90 36.87
N GLU A 755 23.17 25.23 37.46
CA GLU A 755 23.68 25.50 38.81
C GLU A 755 24.25 26.92 38.94
N LEU A 756 25.00 27.40 37.93
CA LEU A 756 25.53 28.76 37.92
C LEU A 756 24.41 29.80 37.76
N LEU A 757 23.40 29.51 36.94
CA LEU A 757 22.25 30.40 36.75
C LEU A 757 21.41 30.51 38.03
N ASP A 758 21.17 29.38 38.70
CA ASP A 758 20.45 29.34 39.97
C ASP A 758 21.28 30.00 41.10
N GLN A 759 22.61 29.85 41.13
CA GLN A 759 23.48 30.61 42.05
C GLN A 759 23.39 32.12 41.79
N GLN A 760 23.45 32.55 40.52
CA GLN A 760 23.29 33.97 40.14
C GLN A 760 21.93 34.53 40.54
N LEU A 761 20.86 33.72 40.46
CA LEU A 761 19.52 34.10 40.93
C LEU A 761 19.51 34.34 42.44
N GLU A 762 20.11 33.45 43.23
CA GLU A 762 20.15 33.60 44.70
C GLU A 762 21.08 34.73 45.14
N ASP A 763 22.25 34.91 44.51
CA ASP A 763 23.13 36.07 44.72
C ASP A 763 22.38 37.40 44.43
N TYR A 764 21.56 37.41 43.37
CA TYR A 764 20.72 38.56 43.01
C TYR A 764 19.59 38.81 44.02
N ARG A 765 18.96 37.76 44.57
CA ARG A 765 18.00 37.90 45.67
C ARG A 765 18.66 38.51 46.90
N VAL A 766 19.85 38.06 47.27
CA VAL A 766 20.60 38.63 48.40
C VAL A 766 20.90 40.10 48.13
N ALA A 767 21.38 40.48 46.94
CA ALA A 767 21.62 41.87 46.58
C ALA A 767 20.36 42.75 46.69
N LEU A 768 19.21 42.27 46.21
CA LEU A 768 17.93 42.96 46.35
C LEU A 768 17.44 43.07 47.80
N ILE A 769 17.68 42.05 48.63
CA ILE A 769 17.35 42.10 50.07
C ILE A 769 18.25 43.11 50.80
N MET A 770 19.53 43.19 50.44
CA MET A 770 20.47 44.16 51.05
C MET A 770 20.12 45.59 50.64
N ASP A 771 19.81 45.86 49.37
CA ASP A 771 19.30 47.16 48.91
C ASP A 771 17.98 47.53 49.63
N GLN A 772 17.09 46.55 49.81
CA GLN A 772 15.90 46.72 50.65
C GLN A 772 16.25 47.00 52.12
N GLN A 773 17.30 46.45 52.71
CA GLN A 773 17.68 46.82 54.08
C GLN A 773 18.28 48.24 54.14
N SER A 774 19.08 48.64 53.15
CA SER A 774 19.76 49.94 53.12
C SER A 774 18.83 51.16 53.01
N PHE A 775 17.73 51.08 52.27
CA PHE A 775 16.79 52.20 52.08
C PHE A 775 15.46 52.06 52.86
N ALA A 776 15.45 51.25 53.92
CA ALA A 776 14.22 50.87 54.62
C ALA A 776 13.51 52.08 55.27
N GLY A 777 12.24 52.29 54.92
CA GLY A 777 11.42 53.40 55.43
C GLY A 777 11.59 54.74 54.70
N VAL A 778 12.36 54.80 53.61
CA VAL A 778 12.54 56.02 52.79
C VAL A 778 11.74 55.96 51.47
N LEU A 779 11.66 54.78 50.85
CA LEU A 779 11.06 54.58 49.52
C LEU A 779 10.00 53.47 49.52
N GLU A 780 8.91 53.68 48.79
CA GLU A 780 7.90 52.67 48.48
C GLU A 780 8.51 51.51 47.67
N ARG A 781 8.04 50.28 47.93
CA ARG A 781 8.64 49.05 47.42
C ARG A 781 7.62 48.03 46.95
N MET A 782 8.02 47.26 45.94
CA MET A 782 7.28 46.10 45.44
C MET A 782 7.68 44.83 46.21
N SER A 783 7.54 44.84 47.55
CA SER A 783 7.80 43.67 48.40
C SER A 783 6.71 43.47 49.46
N GLY A 784 6.62 42.26 50.02
CA GLY A 784 5.57 41.88 50.97
C GLY A 784 4.16 42.15 50.43
N ALA A 785 3.31 42.76 51.26
CA ALA A 785 1.91 43.04 50.93
C ALA A 785 1.71 43.85 49.63
N ASN A 786 2.67 44.70 49.23
CA ASN A 786 2.60 45.42 47.96
C ASN A 786 2.83 44.50 46.75
N LEU A 787 3.79 43.57 46.86
CA LEU A 787 4.02 42.54 45.84
C LEU A 787 2.79 41.62 45.74
N ASP A 788 2.27 41.14 46.87
CA ASP A 788 1.05 40.31 46.90
C ASP A 788 -0.14 41.03 46.27
N ARG A 789 -0.34 42.31 46.58
CA ARG A 789 -1.40 43.14 45.99
C ARG A 789 -1.20 43.36 44.49
N PHE A 790 0.03 43.52 44.01
CA PHE A 790 0.32 43.70 42.59
C PHE A 790 0.16 42.40 41.79
N ILE A 791 0.66 41.29 42.32
CA ILE A 791 0.53 39.95 41.74
C ILE A 791 -0.94 39.50 41.69
N ASN A 792 -1.76 39.93 42.65
CA ASN A 792 -3.22 39.74 42.63
C ASN A 792 -3.99 40.88 41.94
N SER A 793 -3.29 41.84 41.31
CA SER A 793 -3.94 42.92 40.56
C SER A 793 -4.40 42.45 39.18
N GLY A 794 -5.45 43.09 38.66
CA GLY A 794 -6.06 42.72 37.38
C GLY A 794 -5.08 42.63 36.21
N VAL A 795 -4.07 43.50 36.13
CA VAL A 795 -3.11 43.52 35.00
C VAL A 795 -2.16 42.33 35.02
N TYR A 796 -1.60 41.98 36.19
CA TYR A 796 -0.75 40.79 36.30
C TYR A 796 -1.58 39.52 36.07
N GLN A 797 -2.80 39.46 36.62
CA GLN A 797 -3.69 38.32 36.43
C GLN A 797 -4.14 38.16 34.98
N GLN A 798 -4.51 39.23 34.27
CA GLN A 798 -4.86 39.22 32.84
C GLN A 798 -3.74 38.61 31.99
N TRP A 799 -2.49 39.02 32.21
CA TRP A 799 -1.33 38.42 31.53
C TRP A 799 -1.12 36.95 31.96
N ALA A 800 -1.16 36.66 33.26
CA ALA A 800 -0.89 35.33 33.79
C ALA A 800 -1.95 34.29 33.39
N THR A 801 -3.22 34.67 33.26
CA THR A 801 -4.33 33.77 32.88
C THR A 801 -4.70 33.80 31.40
N SER A 802 -4.15 34.72 30.60
CA SER A 802 -4.37 34.78 29.14
C SER A 802 -4.19 33.42 28.46
N GLU A 803 -5.12 33.06 27.58
CA GLU A 803 -5.01 31.88 26.70
C GLU A 803 -4.19 32.19 25.44
N LEU A 804 -4.00 33.47 25.10
CA LEU A 804 -3.18 33.94 23.98
C LEU A 804 -1.76 34.27 24.42
N SER A 805 -0.80 34.16 23.50
CA SER A 805 0.58 34.59 23.68
C SER A 805 0.66 36.11 23.88
N CYS A 806 1.27 36.55 24.97
CA CYS A 806 1.19 37.94 25.42
C CYS A 806 2.48 38.44 26.13
N LEU A 807 2.74 39.74 25.96
CA LEU A 807 3.89 40.45 26.52
C LEU A 807 3.43 41.39 27.64
N LEU A 808 4.01 41.28 28.83
CA LEU A 808 3.85 42.25 29.93
C LEU A 808 5.16 43.01 30.15
N VAL A 809 5.15 44.32 29.91
CA VAL A 809 6.29 45.21 30.15
C VAL A 809 6.00 46.09 31.37
N LEU A 810 6.87 45.98 32.38
CA LEU A 810 6.80 46.77 33.62
C LEU A 810 7.99 47.73 33.68
N SER A 811 7.71 49.04 33.67
CA SER A 811 8.73 50.09 33.78
C SER A 811 8.63 50.80 35.12
N GLY A 812 9.65 50.65 35.96
CA GLY A 812 9.76 51.31 37.26
C GLY A 812 10.49 52.64 37.13
N HIS A 813 9.89 53.73 37.57
CA HIS A 813 10.57 55.03 37.69
C HIS A 813 10.92 55.28 39.15
N ASN A 814 12.17 55.66 39.42
CA ASN A 814 12.62 56.13 40.73
C ASN A 814 12.34 57.64 40.86
N ASP A 815 12.06 58.12 42.06
CA ASP A 815 11.95 59.57 42.34
C ASP A 815 13.32 60.27 42.18
N GLU A 816 13.30 61.56 41.82
CA GLU A 816 14.50 62.39 41.64
C GLU A 816 15.29 62.53 42.95
N GLY A 817 16.36 61.74 43.08
CA GLY A 817 17.22 61.69 44.27
C GLY A 817 17.58 60.28 44.75
N SER A 818 16.98 59.22 44.20
CA SER A 818 17.30 57.84 44.56
C SER A 818 18.66 57.38 44.00
N LEU A 819 19.50 56.79 44.86
CA LEU A 819 20.82 56.24 44.53
C LEU A 819 20.84 54.69 44.46
N SER A 820 19.68 54.01 44.50
CA SER A 820 19.64 52.55 44.41
C SER A 820 20.09 52.07 43.02
N PRO A 821 21.08 51.14 42.93
CA PRO A 821 21.49 50.54 41.67
C PRO A 821 20.53 49.45 41.17
N GLN A 822 19.50 49.10 41.95
CA GLN A 822 18.54 48.04 41.63
C GLN A 822 17.19 48.58 41.15
N CYS A 823 16.46 47.77 40.37
CA CYS A 823 15.09 48.10 40.01
C CYS A 823 14.15 47.64 41.13
N TRP A 824 13.37 48.57 41.67
CA TRP A 824 12.42 48.29 42.76
C TRP A 824 11.26 47.36 42.36
N LEU A 825 11.08 47.09 41.05
CA LEU A 825 10.11 46.14 40.50
C LEU A 825 10.66 44.72 40.29
N SER A 826 11.99 44.51 40.33
CA SER A 826 12.62 43.19 40.16
C SER A 826 12.06 42.05 41.05
N PRO A 827 11.52 42.29 42.28
CA PRO A 827 10.81 41.26 43.04
C PRO A 827 9.63 40.62 42.30
N VAL A 828 9.01 41.30 41.32
CA VAL A 828 7.96 40.71 40.46
C VAL A 828 8.53 39.65 39.53
N ALA A 829 9.72 39.87 38.95
CA ALA A 829 10.41 38.86 38.13
C ALA A 829 10.77 37.63 38.98
N LEU A 830 11.35 37.84 40.16
CA LEU A 830 11.67 36.76 41.11
C LEU A 830 10.44 35.93 41.48
N CYS A 831 9.33 36.59 41.87
CA CYS A 831 8.07 35.92 42.19
C CYS A 831 7.51 35.13 40.99
N THR A 832 7.67 35.66 39.78
CA THR A 832 7.24 34.99 38.54
C THR A 832 8.09 33.75 38.25
N ILE A 833 9.41 33.85 38.38
CA ILE A 833 10.34 32.71 38.26
C ILE A 833 10.00 31.63 39.29
N ASP A 834 9.76 32.00 40.54
CA ASP A 834 9.39 31.05 41.61
C ASP A 834 8.04 30.34 41.35
N LYS A 835 7.10 31.02 40.68
CA LYS A 835 5.84 30.41 40.24
C LYS A 835 6.04 29.43 39.09
N CYS A 836 6.85 29.80 38.10
CA CYS A 836 7.16 28.91 36.97
C CYS A 836 7.95 27.68 37.41
N ARG A 837 8.95 27.83 38.29
CA ARG A 837 9.75 26.73 38.86
C ARG A 837 8.91 25.73 39.67
N LYS A 838 7.73 26.13 40.17
CA LYS A 838 6.78 25.28 40.91
C LYS A 838 5.68 24.67 40.03
N ALA A 839 5.65 24.97 38.73
CA ALA A 839 4.60 24.53 37.82
C ALA A 839 5.12 23.44 36.87
N ASP A 840 4.81 22.17 37.18
CA ASP A 840 5.26 20.98 36.43
C ASP A 840 4.84 20.94 34.93
N SER A 841 4.01 21.88 34.49
CA SER A 841 3.42 21.95 33.14
C SER A 841 3.80 23.21 32.34
N VAL A 842 4.81 23.97 32.80
CA VAL A 842 5.27 25.21 32.16
C VAL A 842 6.77 25.16 31.90
N HIS A 843 7.17 25.19 30.63
CA HIS A 843 8.57 25.42 30.25
C HIS A 843 8.92 26.86 30.56
N PHE A 844 10.07 27.14 31.19
CA PHE A 844 10.46 28.51 31.51
C PHE A 844 11.93 28.79 31.25
N ALA A 845 12.22 30.05 30.92
CA ALA A 845 13.56 30.58 30.77
C ALA A 845 13.63 31.97 31.39
N TYR A 846 14.74 32.30 32.03
CA TYR A 846 14.93 33.62 32.63
C TYR A 846 16.32 34.21 32.36
N TYR A 847 16.39 35.54 32.33
CA TYR A 847 17.64 36.27 32.27
C TYR A 847 17.53 37.52 33.15
N ILE A 848 18.55 37.73 33.98
CA ILE A 848 18.69 38.89 34.86
C ILE A 848 19.99 39.57 34.46
N ALA A 849 19.94 40.82 33.99
CA ALA A 849 21.16 41.53 33.59
C ALA A 849 21.98 41.92 34.84
N PRO A 850 23.20 41.38 35.04
CA PRO A 850 23.88 41.47 36.33
C PRO A 850 24.69 42.77 36.52
N ASN A 851 24.96 43.54 35.45
CA ASN A 851 25.45 44.93 35.39
C ASN A 851 25.54 45.38 33.91
N GLU A 852 25.96 46.62 33.64
CA GLU A 852 26.10 47.17 32.28
C GLU A 852 27.00 46.32 31.37
N GLY A 853 26.60 46.17 30.09
CA GLY A 853 27.28 45.32 29.09
C GLY A 853 26.50 44.07 28.64
N ALA A 854 25.22 43.94 28.99
CA ALA A 854 24.39 42.84 28.53
C ALA A 854 23.92 43.03 27.06
N THR A 855 24.55 42.32 26.12
CA THR A 855 24.17 42.42 24.70
C THR A 855 22.92 41.60 24.36
N VAL A 856 22.18 42.01 23.34
CA VAL A 856 20.98 41.29 22.84
C VAL A 856 21.29 39.83 22.50
N TYR A 857 22.47 39.57 21.92
CA TYR A 857 22.95 38.23 21.58
C TYR A 857 23.08 37.34 22.82
N LYS A 858 23.66 37.85 23.91
CA LYS A 858 23.83 37.08 25.16
C LYS A 858 22.50 36.82 25.85
N ILE A 859 21.63 37.83 25.91
CA ILE A 859 20.30 37.71 26.54
C ILE A 859 19.46 36.65 25.81
N LEU A 860 19.28 36.79 24.49
CA LEU A 860 18.46 35.84 23.73
C LEU A 860 19.10 34.45 23.68
N ALA A 861 20.40 34.31 23.42
CA ALA A 861 21.03 32.98 23.38
C ALA A 861 20.93 32.22 24.70
N SER A 862 21.09 32.90 25.85
CA SER A 862 20.90 32.27 27.17
C SER A 862 19.45 31.84 27.43
N LEU A 863 18.46 32.58 26.93
CA LEU A 863 17.04 32.20 27.03
C LEU A 863 16.73 31.00 26.12
N LEU A 864 17.19 31.03 24.87
CA LEU A 864 16.99 29.95 23.91
C LEU A 864 17.67 28.64 24.38
N LEU A 865 18.86 28.72 24.97
CA LEU A 865 19.55 27.56 25.54
C LEU A 865 18.76 26.90 26.68
N GLN A 866 18.13 27.69 27.57
CA GLN A 866 17.24 27.17 28.61
C GLN A 866 16.01 26.47 28.02
N LEU A 867 15.37 27.08 27.01
CA LEU A 867 14.22 26.48 26.33
C LEU A 867 14.58 25.16 25.64
N ILE A 868 15.69 25.10 24.91
CA ILE A 868 16.19 23.87 24.27
C ILE A 868 16.51 22.79 25.33
N HIS A 869 17.09 23.17 26.47
CA HIS A 869 17.37 22.22 27.55
C HIS A 869 16.11 21.69 28.24
N SER A 870 15.02 22.48 28.26
CA SER A 870 13.75 22.10 28.87
C SER A 870 12.97 21.04 28.07
N GLU A 871 13.25 20.88 26.77
CA GLU A 871 12.60 19.87 25.92
C GLU A 871 13.61 19.26 24.94
N LYS A 872 14.51 18.43 25.47
CA LYS A 872 15.57 17.76 24.68
C LYS A 872 15.04 16.79 23.63
N GLY A 873 13.77 16.38 23.72
CA GLY A 873 13.14 15.42 22.82
C GLY A 873 12.98 15.92 21.38
N ILE A 874 12.91 17.25 21.18
CA ILE A 874 12.75 17.88 19.86
C ILE A 874 13.89 17.52 18.91
N LEU A 875 15.14 17.60 19.38
CA LEU A 875 16.33 17.36 18.55
C LEU A 875 16.58 15.86 18.29
N ARG A 876 15.68 14.95 18.66
CA ARG A 876 15.79 13.53 18.28
C ARG A 876 15.55 13.30 16.79
N ASP A 877 14.78 14.17 16.14
CA ASP A 877 14.59 14.14 14.68
C ASP A 877 15.90 14.53 13.95
N GLU A 878 16.15 13.89 12.80
CA GLU A 878 17.37 14.12 12.01
C GLU A 878 17.27 15.38 11.15
N ALA A 879 16.10 15.66 10.57
CA ALA A 879 15.88 16.83 9.72
C ALA A 879 15.86 18.14 10.54
N GLU A 880 15.22 18.14 11.72
CA GLU A 880 15.24 19.32 12.60
C GLU A 880 16.64 19.61 13.16
N ARG A 881 17.44 18.59 13.51
CA ARG A 881 18.85 18.78 13.90
C ARG A 881 19.67 19.40 12.79
N ASP A 882 19.54 18.90 11.56
CA ASP A 882 20.35 19.39 10.45
C ASP A 882 19.92 20.80 10.00
N ALA A 883 18.61 21.11 10.03
CA ALA A 883 18.12 22.47 9.84
C ALA A 883 18.66 23.44 10.90
N PHE A 884 18.61 23.06 12.18
CA PHE A 884 19.14 23.89 13.29
C PHE A 884 20.65 24.09 13.20
N LYS A 885 21.43 23.07 12.78
CA LYS A 885 22.86 23.22 12.48
C LYS A 885 23.13 24.22 11.36
N MET A 886 22.31 24.22 10.30
CA MET A 886 22.44 25.17 9.19
C MET A 886 22.19 26.62 9.62
N GLU A 887 21.18 26.87 10.46
CA GLU A 887 20.89 28.20 10.99
C GLU A 887 22.01 28.72 11.91
N MET A 888 22.55 27.87 12.79
CA MET A 888 23.74 28.22 13.58
C MET A 888 24.96 28.55 12.71
N HIS A 889 25.20 27.79 11.65
CA HIS A 889 26.30 28.04 10.71
C HIS A 889 26.09 29.35 9.92
N TYR A 890 24.85 29.66 9.52
CA TYR A 890 24.51 30.93 8.88
C TYR A 890 24.76 32.13 9.82
N TYR A 891 24.36 32.03 11.09
CA TYR A 891 24.67 33.05 12.11
C TYR A 891 26.18 33.26 12.31
N GLN A 892 26.98 32.18 12.33
CA GLN A 892 28.44 32.27 12.47
C GLN A 892 29.11 33.02 11.31
N GLN A 893 28.58 32.88 10.08
CA GLN A 893 29.13 33.54 8.89
C GLN A 893 28.86 35.06 8.83
N LYS A 894 27.91 35.58 9.62
CA LYS A 894 27.57 37.00 9.63
C LYS A 894 28.50 37.81 10.56
N VAL A 895 29.20 38.77 9.96
CA VAL A 895 29.94 39.83 10.65
C VAL A 895 29.00 41.05 10.75
N PRO A 896 28.81 41.65 11.95
CA PRO A 896 27.98 42.85 12.06
C PRO A 896 28.68 44.04 11.39
N SER A 897 28.00 44.70 10.44
CA SER A 897 28.55 45.80 9.65
C SER A 897 28.52 47.13 10.40
N GLU A 898 29.65 47.84 10.51
CA GLU A 898 29.80 49.08 11.30
C GLU A 898 28.78 50.18 10.94
N GLU A 899 28.33 50.27 9.69
CA GLU A 899 27.36 51.30 9.25
C GLU A 899 25.93 51.11 9.81
N ASN A 900 25.55 49.88 10.18
CA ASN A 900 24.18 49.56 10.64
C ASN A 900 23.95 49.80 12.15
N TYR A 901 25.01 50.06 12.93
CA TYR A 901 24.91 50.17 14.39
C TYR A 901 24.02 51.34 14.89
N ARG A 902 23.69 52.32 14.04
CA ARG A 902 22.82 53.45 14.40
C ARG A 902 21.33 53.10 14.58
N HIS A 903 20.87 51.95 14.10
CA HIS A 903 19.46 51.55 14.15
C HIS A 903 19.18 50.27 14.96
N GLY A 904 20.17 49.74 15.67
CA GLY A 904 20.03 48.54 16.51
C GLY A 904 19.99 47.20 15.77
N HIS A 905 19.48 47.16 14.53
CA HIS A 905 19.41 45.97 13.68
C HIS A 905 20.65 45.75 12.82
N ASN A 906 20.98 44.48 12.54
CA ASN A 906 21.90 44.07 11.48
C ASN A 906 21.66 42.59 11.07
N ASP A 907 22.28 42.13 9.99
CA ASP A 907 22.19 40.74 9.52
C ASP A 907 22.40 39.65 10.58
N LYS A 908 23.15 39.95 11.66
CA LYS A 908 23.45 39.03 12.75
C LYS A 908 22.35 39.02 13.83
N THR A 909 21.62 40.12 14.04
CA THR A 909 20.38 40.08 14.84
C THR A 909 19.30 39.30 14.11
N ASP A 910 19.20 39.46 12.80
CA ASP A 910 18.16 38.78 12.00
C ASP A 910 18.38 37.26 11.96
N ALA A 911 19.62 36.81 11.77
CA ALA A 911 19.98 35.40 11.87
C ALA A 911 19.75 34.81 13.28
N LEU A 912 19.85 35.63 14.33
CA LEU A 912 19.48 35.23 15.70
C LEU A 912 17.96 35.15 15.90
N TYR A 913 17.19 36.04 15.26
CA TYR A 913 15.73 35.95 15.27
C TYR A 913 15.23 34.71 14.51
N ASP A 914 15.88 34.29 13.42
CA ASP A 914 15.56 33.02 12.75
C ASP A 914 15.68 31.82 13.70
N ILE A 915 16.82 31.72 14.40
CA ILE A 915 17.06 30.70 15.42
C ILE A 915 16.00 30.79 16.54
N ALA A 916 15.66 31.99 17.01
CA ALA A 916 14.64 32.20 18.03
C ALA A 916 13.24 31.75 17.56
N ARG A 917 12.86 32.08 16.33
CA ARG A 917 11.60 31.67 15.70
C ARG A 917 11.51 30.15 15.55
N ARG A 918 12.62 29.47 15.23
CA ARG A 918 12.64 27.99 15.21
C ARG A 918 12.47 27.40 16.61
N VAL A 919 13.23 27.86 17.60
CA VAL A 919 13.18 27.34 18.97
C VAL A 919 11.77 27.44 19.58
N VAL A 920 11.09 28.57 19.40
CA VAL A 920 9.73 28.76 19.93
C VAL A 920 8.70 27.88 19.18
N ARG A 921 8.91 27.61 17.89
CA ARG A 921 8.03 26.73 17.09
C ARG A 921 8.14 25.25 17.44
N PHE A 922 9.15 24.85 18.21
CA PHE A 922 9.29 23.48 18.65
C PHE A 922 8.24 23.05 19.69
N PHE A 923 7.74 24.01 20.48
CA PHE A 923 6.71 23.76 21.50
C PHE A 923 5.31 23.65 20.85
N LYS A 924 4.53 22.68 21.32
CA LYS A 924 3.19 22.36 20.81
C LYS A 924 2.15 23.36 21.31
N GLU A 925 1.01 23.44 20.61
CA GLU A 925 -0.11 24.33 20.95
C GLU A 925 -0.67 24.09 22.37
N SER A 926 -0.59 22.85 22.87
CA SER A 926 -1.00 22.48 24.23
C SER A 926 -0.03 22.98 25.32
N GLU A 927 1.23 23.19 24.99
CA GLU A 927 2.31 23.53 25.92
C GLU A 927 2.29 25.04 26.25
N SER A 928 2.85 25.40 27.40
CA SER A 928 2.96 26.78 27.87
C SER A 928 4.42 27.12 28.13
N VAL A 929 4.85 28.28 27.62
CA VAL A 929 6.23 28.76 27.73
C VAL A 929 6.23 30.12 28.43
N CYS A 930 7.05 30.29 29.47
CA CYS A 930 7.20 31.55 30.19
C CYS A 930 8.64 32.08 30.09
N ILE A 931 8.80 33.32 29.64
CA ILE A 931 10.11 33.99 29.54
C ILE A 931 10.13 35.21 30.47
N VAL A 932 11.12 35.29 31.34
CA VAL A 932 11.29 36.44 32.27
C VAL A 932 12.61 37.15 31.97
N VAL A 933 12.55 38.44 31.62
CA VAL A 933 13.72 39.29 31.39
C VAL A 933 13.71 40.44 32.39
N ASP A 934 14.58 40.36 33.39
CA ASP A 934 14.76 41.43 34.38
C ASP A 934 15.94 42.33 34.01
N ARG A 935 15.86 43.60 34.42
CA ARG A 935 16.84 44.66 34.12
C ARG A 935 17.10 44.86 32.62
N ALA A 936 16.05 44.82 31.80
CA ALA A 936 16.15 45.04 30.35
C ALA A 936 16.66 46.45 29.98
N ASP A 937 16.61 47.41 30.92
CA ASP A 937 17.25 48.73 30.82
C ASP A 937 18.76 48.67 30.58
N LEU A 938 19.44 47.64 31.11
CA LEU A 938 20.89 47.44 31.03
C LEU A 938 21.35 46.83 29.69
N CYS A 939 20.45 46.66 28.71
CA CYS A 939 20.80 46.16 27.38
C CYS A 939 21.47 47.24 26.51
N ARG A 940 22.68 47.64 26.90
CA ARG A 940 23.52 48.65 26.25
C ARG A 940 24.98 48.17 26.24
N ASN A 941 25.76 48.66 25.27
CA ASN A 941 27.20 48.37 25.17
C ASN A 941 28.04 49.60 25.55
N PHE A 942 29.30 49.40 25.93
CA PHE A 942 30.28 50.41 26.40
C PHE A 942 30.59 51.58 25.43
N VAL A 943 29.96 51.63 24.27
CA VAL A 943 30.24 52.57 23.16
C VAL A 943 28.92 53.14 22.62
N ASP A 944 28.11 53.77 23.47
CA ASP A 944 26.87 54.51 23.15
C ASP A 944 25.78 53.78 22.31
N TYR A 945 25.88 52.48 22.08
CA TYR A 945 24.91 51.70 21.30
C TYR A 945 23.76 51.14 22.15
N ASP A 946 22.56 51.67 21.93
CA ASP A 946 21.31 51.20 22.55
C ASP A 946 20.77 49.96 21.82
N GLN A 947 20.84 48.79 22.46
CA GLN A 947 20.35 47.52 21.91
C GLN A 947 18.92 47.18 22.38
N ARG A 948 18.24 48.07 23.12
CA ARG A 948 16.88 47.83 23.64
C ARG A 948 15.84 47.66 22.54
N GLY A 949 16.01 48.34 21.40
CA GLY A 949 15.18 48.14 20.20
C GLY A 949 15.29 46.70 19.69
N ALA A 950 16.50 46.24 19.34
CA ALA A 950 16.75 44.87 18.90
C ALA A 950 16.26 43.80 19.91
N LEU A 951 16.32 44.08 21.21
CA LEU A 951 15.75 43.18 22.23
C LEU A 951 14.22 43.21 22.26
N ARG A 952 13.56 44.35 22.00
CA ARG A 952 12.09 44.42 21.81
C ARG A 952 11.68 43.60 20.59
N ASP A 953 12.29 43.87 19.45
CA ASP A 953 11.85 43.33 18.17
C ASP A 953 12.04 41.81 18.10
N GLY A 954 13.12 41.28 18.71
CA GLY A 954 13.31 39.85 18.88
C GLY A 954 12.23 39.16 19.74
N ARG A 955 11.73 39.84 20.80
CA ARG A 955 10.63 39.31 21.64
C ARG A 955 9.31 39.32 20.89
N GLU A 956 9.04 40.35 20.08
CA GLU A 956 7.85 40.41 19.24
C GLU A 956 7.87 39.32 18.16
N GLU A 957 9.01 39.09 17.51
CA GLU A 957 9.16 38.00 16.53
C GLU A 957 8.96 36.61 17.16
N MET A 958 9.42 36.40 18.40
CA MET A 958 9.14 35.17 19.14
C MET A 958 7.63 34.99 19.39
N ILE A 959 6.90 36.05 19.76
CA ILE A 959 5.44 36.01 19.96
C ILE A 959 4.69 35.77 18.64
N ARG A 960 5.09 36.44 17.54
CA ARG A 960 4.49 36.24 16.21
C ARG A 960 4.74 34.83 15.66
N ALA A 961 5.87 34.21 15.99
CA ALA A 961 6.22 32.87 15.51
C ALA A 961 5.68 31.73 16.39
N ALA A 962 5.22 32.02 17.62
CA ALA A 962 4.79 31.02 18.58
C ALA A 962 3.52 30.27 18.15
N ARG A 963 3.55 28.95 18.34
CA ARG A 963 2.35 28.08 18.28
C ARG A 963 1.86 27.69 19.67
N CYS A 964 2.76 27.57 20.63
CA CYS A 964 2.46 27.39 22.05
C CYS A 964 1.96 28.69 22.70
N ARG A 965 1.44 28.58 23.93
CA ARG A 965 1.07 29.74 24.76
C ARG A 965 2.33 30.39 25.35
N LEU A 966 2.87 31.40 24.64
CA LEU A 966 4.10 32.10 25.02
C LEU A 966 3.79 33.37 25.84
N LYS A 967 4.24 33.39 27.09
CA LYS A 967 4.10 34.52 28.01
C LYS A 967 5.46 35.14 28.29
N ILE A 968 5.63 36.42 27.99
CA ILE A 968 6.89 37.14 28.24
C ILE A 968 6.64 38.23 29.28
N LEU A 969 7.44 38.26 30.35
CA LEU A 969 7.52 39.33 31.34
C LEU A 969 8.85 40.08 31.16
N VAL A 970 8.78 41.41 31.06
CA VAL A 970 9.95 42.28 30.96
C VAL A 970 9.89 43.33 32.07
N ILE A 971 11.01 43.52 32.78
CA ILE A 971 11.15 44.57 33.80
C ILE A 971 12.29 45.52 33.41
N SER A 972 12.06 46.82 33.58
CA SER A 972 13.03 47.88 33.28
C SER A 972 13.02 49.02 34.31
N ASN A 973 14.18 49.64 34.52
CA ASN A 973 14.36 50.83 35.35
C ASN A 973 14.50 52.11 34.50
N GLY A 974 13.63 53.10 34.73
CA GLY A 974 13.70 54.43 34.14
C GLY A 974 13.32 54.53 32.65
N ILE A 975 13.53 55.72 32.08
CA ILE A 975 13.09 56.05 30.71
C ILE A 975 13.90 55.27 29.67
N GLY A 976 13.19 54.42 28.93
CA GLY A 976 13.56 54.12 27.56
C GLY A 976 12.91 52.87 27.00
N SER A 977 11.58 52.94 26.92
CA SER A 977 10.82 52.42 25.79
C SER A 977 9.79 53.46 25.40
N ARG A 978 9.99 54.21 24.29
CA ARG A 978 8.85 54.77 23.53
C ARG A 978 8.20 53.63 22.74
N GLU A 979 7.62 52.68 23.47
CA GLU A 979 6.74 51.65 22.92
C GLU A 979 5.39 52.32 22.60
N GLY A 980 5.21 52.80 21.36
CA GLY A 980 3.89 53.24 20.88
C GLY A 980 3.80 54.49 19.98
N GLU A 981 4.89 55.21 19.64
CA GLU A 981 4.76 56.44 18.83
C GLU A 981 4.90 56.29 17.30
N ASN A 982 5.33 55.13 16.78
CA ASN A 982 5.29 54.84 15.34
C ASN A 982 4.11 53.89 15.04
N GLY A 983 3.08 54.43 14.38
CA GLY A 983 1.79 53.77 14.22
C GLY A 983 1.68 52.81 13.05
N ASP A 984 2.27 51.62 13.17
CA ASP A 984 1.94 50.46 12.32
C ASP A 984 1.56 49.25 13.19
N ALA A 985 0.28 48.86 13.11
CA ALA A 985 -0.30 47.59 13.54
C ALA A 985 0.26 46.93 14.82
N VAL A 986 0.08 47.57 15.98
CA VAL A 986 0.34 46.94 17.29
C VAL A 986 -0.63 45.77 17.50
N VAL A 987 -0.06 44.59 17.74
CA VAL A 987 -0.77 43.34 18.04
C VAL A 987 -1.60 43.49 19.32
N GLU A 988 -2.83 42.94 19.36
CA GLU A 988 -3.78 43.00 20.49
C GLU A 988 -3.29 42.31 21.80
N SER A 989 -2.02 41.93 21.92
CA SER A 989 -1.46 41.10 23.00
C SER A 989 -0.31 41.72 23.81
N ILE A 990 -0.01 43.01 23.63
CA ILE A 990 0.99 43.75 24.40
C ILE A 990 0.33 44.53 25.54
N ILE A 991 0.78 44.30 26.77
CA ILE A 991 0.33 44.97 27.99
C ILE A 991 1.53 45.73 28.59
N GLN A 992 1.52 47.06 28.49
CA GLN A 992 2.57 47.91 29.08
C GLN A 992 2.04 48.62 30.33
N ARG A 993 2.84 48.67 31.39
CA ARG A 993 2.50 49.42 32.62
C ARG A 993 3.71 50.10 33.26
N THR A 994 3.64 51.42 33.30
CA THR A 994 4.59 52.26 34.05
C THR A 994 4.14 52.39 35.50
N ILE A 995 5.08 52.28 36.43
CA ILE A 995 4.84 52.43 37.87
C ILE A 995 5.90 53.37 38.43
N HIS A 996 5.48 54.37 39.20
CA HIS A 996 6.38 55.32 39.86
C HIS A 996 6.59 54.87 41.30
N GLN A 997 7.84 54.77 41.71
CA GLN A 997 8.22 54.73 43.12
C GLN A 997 7.84 56.08 43.74
N ARG A 998 7.49 56.05 45.02
CA ARG A 998 7.22 57.25 45.83
C ARG A 998 8.10 57.21 47.07
N PHE A 999 8.45 58.37 47.61
CA PHE A 999 8.87 58.44 49.02
C PHE A 999 7.76 57.92 49.95
N ALA A 1000 8.17 57.19 50.99
CA ALA A 1000 7.29 56.46 51.92
C ALA A 1000 6.68 57.33 53.03
#